data_AF-A0A4R4EYR7-F1
#
_entry.id   AF-A0A4R4EYR7-F1
#
_cell.length_a   1.000
_cell.length_b   1.000
_cell.length_c   1.000
_cell.angle_alpha   90.00
_cell.angle_beta   90.00
_cell.angle_gamma   90.00
#
_symmetry.space_group_name_H-M   'P 1'
#
loop_
_entity.id
_entity.type
_entity.pdbx_description
1 polymer ?
#
loop_
_entity_poly.entity_id
_entity_poly.type
_entity_poly.pdbx_seq_one_letter_code
_entity_poly.pdbx_strand_id
1 'polypeptide(L)'
;MGTADGSPLAASPGRAVLVLGMHRSGTSAVAGALAECGLDLGSRLIEAAPDNPLGYFEHAEAVATDERLLDALDRSWDDVRPMPRDWLASAGAGQAGEAIRSTVLPDFAGARPWVIKDPRMCRLLPLWMHELVSARVEPLGLLVLRHPDEVAASLARRDGMHLRTARLLWLRHVVEAATAAPVRSAVVRYDEILRDPMPRMASISDALGLGLELHEARLRRFLRTEARHHRFDSVDADDEWHALALEAYQVLVSPGWRAAAAEIACKLAAVDDAHRDWIDALGMASREAERRRRGALEVSLQSQRRAETLQAALDQATGLARQHASALADLDRRDRQLASALAEAQALAHARLAEMEAMRGQLEALERAKAAAEELVARSMCEAGRLAGELEATQRALGAAEELVRQREQDVASLTADVSGRDAALSRAEALIAARTAEAEALGAELARTQAALADAQRIVADELEATQRALGAAEELVRQREQDVASLTADVSGRDAALSRAEALIAARTAEAEALGAELARTQAALADAQRIVAERLSECVAYARELERTQVALVAAEKLVLQRASEVESMALRLECDGLARRELQARLEAIEGRLADTEAARDQLMLERDAARTALERIRRARLWRAYARLAGLPRGQGHE
;
A
#
# COMPACT_ATOMS: atom_id res chain seq x y z
N MET A 1 -19.10 -34.59 60.41
CA MET A 1 -17.75 -34.00 60.51
C MET A 1 -16.76 -34.99 59.91
N GLY A 2 -16.26 -34.69 58.73
CA GLY A 2 -15.27 -35.47 58.01
C GLY A 2 -14.72 -34.56 56.92
N THR A 3 -13.73 -33.75 57.29
CA THR A 3 -13.07 -32.78 56.41
C THR A 3 -12.17 -33.55 55.45
N ALA A 4 -12.59 -33.67 54.20
CA ALA A 4 -11.70 -34.03 53.10
C ALA A 4 -10.73 -32.86 52.89
N ASP A 5 -9.50 -33.07 53.32
CA ASP A 5 -8.34 -32.24 53.08
C ASP A 5 -8.02 -32.27 51.58
N GLY A 6 -8.67 -31.38 50.84
CA GLY A 6 -8.40 -31.12 49.42
C GLY A 6 -7.18 -30.22 49.28
N SER A 7 -6.01 -30.71 49.65
CA SER A 7 -4.76 -30.14 49.17
C SER A 7 -4.81 -30.13 47.63
N PRO A 8 -4.54 -29.00 46.94
CA PRO A 8 -4.51 -28.99 45.49
C PRO A 8 -3.42 -29.96 45.04
N LEU A 9 -3.80 -31.04 44.35
CA LEU A 9 -2.87 -31.88 43.60
C LEU A 9 -1.98 -30.94 42.79
N ALA A 10 -0.70 -30.87 43.17
CA ALA A 10 0.29 -30.07 42.47
C ALA A 10 0.17 -30.38 40.97
N ALA A 11 -0.18 -29.37 40.17
CA ALA A 11 -0.23 -29.49 38.73
C ALA A 11 1.08 -30.14 38.27
N SER A 12 0.99 -31.23 37.49
CA SER A 12 2.19 -31.89 36.98
C SER A 12 3.04 -30.85 36.25
N PRO A 13 4.36 -30.79 36.51
CA PRO A 13 5.23 -29.83 35.85
C PRO A 13 5.07 -29.97 34.33
N GLY A 14 4.95 -28.83 33.63
CA GLY A 14 4.89 -28.83 32.17
C GLY A 14 6.12 -29.53 31.59
N ARG A 15 5.99 -30.18 30.43
CA ARG A 15 7.11 -30.89 29.77
C ARG A 15 7.42 -30.23 28.43
N ALA A 16 8.66 -29.84 28.23
CA ALA A 16 9.12 -29.16 27.02
C ALA A 16 10.06 -30.06 26.21
N VAL A 17 9.69 -30.41 24.99
CA VAL A 17 10.57 -31.11 24.05
C VAL A 17 11.37 -30.08 23.26
N LEU A 18 12.66 -30.02 23.53
CA LEU A 18 13.64 -29.19 22.83
C LEU A 18 14.13 -29.97 21.61
N VAL A 19 13.67 -29.59 20.41
CA VAL A 19 14.14 -30.21 19.16
C VAL A 19 15.42 -29.52 18.73
N LEU A 20 16.52 -30.23 18.87
CA LEU A 20 17.89 -29.73 18.71
C LEU A 20 18.52 -30.34 17.46
N GLY A 21 19.17 -29.51 16.66
CA GLY A 21 19.96 -29.97 15.53
C GLY A 21 20.30 -28.81 14.60
N MET A 22 21.39 -28.96 13.86
CA MET A 22 21.83 -27.96 12.89
C MET A 22 20.72 -27.67 11.86
N HIS A 23 20.65 -26.43 11.35
CA HIS A 23 19.81 -26.10 10.20
C HIS A 23 19.97 -27.15 9.09
N ARG A 24 18.90 -27.46 8.35
CA ARG A 24 18.89 -28.48 7.27
C ARG A 24 19.09 -29.94 7.72
N SER A 25 19.09 -30.21 9.04
CA SER A 25 19.08 -31.58 9.59
C SER A 25 17.69 -32.22 9.65
N GLY A 26 16.66 -31.52 9.20
CA GLY A 26 15.28 -32.01 9.23
C GLY A 26 14.55 -31.80 10.56
N THR A 27 15.05 -30.89 11.40
CA THR A 27 14.44 -30.51 12.69
C THR A 27 12.98 -30.04 12.55
N SER A 28 12.64 -29.31 11.48
CA SER A 28 11.26 -28.91 11.17
C SER A 28 10.34 -30.11 10.94
N ALA A 29 10.77 -31.09 10.16
CA ALA A 29 9.99 -32.30 9.88
C ALA A 29 9.76 -33.13 11.17
N VAL A 30 10.75 -33.16 12.07
CA VAL A 30 10.61 -33.85 13.37
C VAL A 30 9.68 -33.09 14.31
N ALA A 31 9.81 -31.77 14.41
CA ALA A 31 8.92 -30.93 15.22
C ALA A 31 7.45 -31.04 14.75
N GLY A 32 7.23 -30.98 13.44
CA GLY A 32 5.89 -31.18 12.87
C GLY A 32 5.35 -32.60 13.08
N ALA A 33 6.20 -33.63 13.00
CA ALA A 33 5.78 -35.01 13.31
C ALA A 33 5.37 -35.16 14.78
N LEU A 34 6.07 -34.51 15.72
CA LEU A 34 5.69 -34.47 17.13
C LEU A 34 4.34 -33.75 17.33
N ALA A 35 4.12 -32.65 16.62
CA ALA A 35 2.84 -31.92 16.67
C ALA A 35 1.67 -32.75 16.11
N GLU A 36 1.88 -33.48 15.02
CA GLU A 36 0.89 -34.41 14.48
C GLU A 36 0.56 -35.56 15.45
N CYS A 37 1.45 -35.86 16.40
CA CYS A 37 1.27 -36.80 17.52
C CYS A 37 0.70 -36.15 18.80
N GLY A 38 0.27 -34.90 18.74
CA GLY A 38 -0.48 -34.23 19.81
C GLY A 38 0.32 -33.29 20.71
N LEU A 39 1.59 -33.00 20.40
CA LEU A 39 2.36 -31.98 21.11
C LEU A 39 1.96 -30.58 20.65
N ASP A 40 1.93 -29.64 21.59
CA ASP A 40 1.64 -28.24 21.30
C ASP A 40 2.87 -27.51 20.75
N LEU A 41 2.70 -26.73 19.68
CA LEU A 41 3.74 -25.89 19.07
C LEU A 41 3.67 -24.43 19.52
N GLY A 42 2.64 -24.07 20.29
CA GLY A 42 2.30 -22.69 20.62
C GLY A 42 1.46 -22.03 19.53
N SER A 43 0.99 -20.83 19.83
CA SER A 43 0.09 -20.04 18.97
C SER A 43 0.83 -19.06 18.06
N ARG A 44 2.09 -18.74 18.38
CA ARG A 44 2.89 -17.69 17.70
C ARG A 44 3.99 -18.28 16.82
N LEU A 45 3.60 -19.03 15.79
CA LEU A 45 4.54 -19.61 14.82
C LEU A 45 4.94 -18.60 13.74
N ILE A 46 6.18 -18.70 13.25
CA ILE A 46 6.66 -17.89 12.12
C ILE A 46 5.93 -18.31 10.83
N GLU A 47 5.37 -17.33 10.12
CA GLU A 47 4.62 -17.53 8.89
C GLU A 47 5.43 -18.21 7.77
N ALA A 48 4.74 -18.86 6.84
CA ALA A 48 5.36 -19.51 5.69
C ALA A 48 6.04 -18.50 4.76
N ALA A 49 7.26 -18.83 4.32
CA ALA A 49 7.98 -18.08 3.30
C ALA A 49 7.94 -18.84 1.96
N PRO A 50 8.21 -18.17 0.81
CA PRO A 50 8.18 -18.81 -0.51
C PRO A 50 9.10 -20.04 -0.64
N ASP A 51 10.19 -20.09 0.12
CA ASP A 51 11.16 -21.18 0.18
C ASP A 51 10.80 -22.29 1.18
N ASN A 52 9.76 -22.08 2.00
CA ASN A 52 9.19 -23.05 2.92
C ASN A 52 7.64 -22.86 3.05
N PRO A 53 6.86 -23.38 2.08
CA PRO A 53 5.43 -23.15 1.99
C PRO A 53 4.59 -23.76 3.14
N LEU A 54 5.18 -24.59 4.00
CA LEU A 54 4.50 -25.18 5.16
C LEU A 54 4.61 -24.34 6.45
N GLY A 55 5.34 -23.22 6.44
CA GLY A 55 5.61 -22.46 7.67
C GLY A 55 6.89 -22.89 8.35
N TYR A 56 7.46 -22.01 9.16
CA TYR A 56 8.53 -22.39 10.06
C TYR A 56 7.88 -22.89 11.36
N PHE A 57 8.16 -24.14 11.75
CA PHE A 57 7.73 -24.74 13.03
C PHE A 57 8.45 -24.12 14.24
N GLU A 58 8.85 -22.87 14.14
CA GLU A 58 9.63 -22.12 15.11
C GLU A 58 8.71 -21.07 15.76
N HIS A 59 8.76 -20.97 17.08
CA HIS A 59 8.01 -19.97 17.82
C HIS A 59 8.66 -18.60 17.64
N ALA A 60 7.93 -17.62 17.10
CA ALA A 60 8.46 -16.33 16.64
C ALA A 60 9.21 -15.58 17.75
N GLU A 61 8.66 -15.54 18.96
CA GLU A 61 9.31 -14.86 20.09
C GLU A 61 10.54 -15.61 20.61
N ALA A 62 10.60 -16.93 20.42
CA ALA A 62 11.77 -17.71 20.81
C ALA A 62 12.94 -17.40 19.87
N VAL A 63 12.67 -17.42 18.56
CA VAL A 63 13.65 -17.03 17.53
C VAL A 63 14.10 -15.60 17.72
N ALA A 64 13.17 -14.65 17.93
CA ALA A 64 13.53 -13.26 18.15
C ALA A 64 14.38 -13.07 19.42
N THR A 65 14.15 -13.87 20.46
CA THR A 65 14.93 -13.84 21.70
C THR A 65 16.34 -14.41 21.48
N ASP A 66 16.43 -15.56 20.82
CA ASP A 66 17.72 -16.21 20.49
C ASP A 66 18.56 -15.33 19.54
N GLU A 67 17.95 -14.69 18.54
CA GLU A 67 18.65 -13.77 17.65
C GLU A 67 19.14 -12.51 18.37
N ARG A 68 18.34 -11.92 19.26
CA ARG A 68 18.76 -10.77 20.07
C ARG A 68 19.91 -11.12 21.00
N LEU A 69 19.88 -12.31 21.61
CA LEU A 69 20.95 -12.78 22.46
C LEU A 69 22.25 -13.02 21.67
N LEU A 70 22.17 -13.72 20.54
CA LEU A 70 23.32 -13.91 19.67
C LEU A 70 23.91 -12.56 19.26
N ASP A 71 23.07 -11.61 18.86
CA ASP A 71 23.52 -10.28 18.45
C ASP A 71 24.21 -9.51 19.60
N ALA A 72 23.67 -9.58 20.82
CA ALA A 72 24.26 -9.00 22.03
C ALA A 72 25.62 -9.63 22.39
N LEU A 73 25.87 -10.88 21.97
CA LEU A 73 27.14 -11.58 22.13
C LEU A 73 28.10 -11.37 20.94
N ASP A 74 27.74 -10.50 20.00
CA ASP A 74 28.39 -10.37 18.70
C ASP A 74 28.56 -11.73 17.99
N ARG A 75 27.49 -12.51 17.93
CA ARG A 75 27.36 -13.82 17.27
C ARG A 75 26.15 -13.84 16.35
N SER A 76 26.16 -14.74 15.37
CA SER A 76 25.02 -15.02 14.48
C SER A 76 24.81 -16.53 14.41
N TRP A 77 23.71 -16.97 13.81
CA TRP A 77 23.40 -18.40 13.66
C TRP A 77 24.47 -19.14 12.84
N ASP A 78 25.13 -18.45 11.92
CA ASP A 78 26.19 -18.97 11.05
C ASP A 78 27.61 -18.71 11.56
N ASP A 79 27.75 -18.22 12.81
CA ASP A 79 29.06 -17.92 13.40
C ASP A 79 29.73 -19.19 13.91
N VAL A 80 30.91 -19.51 13.39
CA VAL A 80 31.69 -20.69 13.79
C VAL A 80 32.53 -20.48 15.05
N ARG A 81 32.64 -19.25 15.57
CA ARG A 81 33.39 -18.97 16.80
C ARG A 81 32.70 -19.60 18.00
N PRO A 82 33.44 -20.06 19.02
CA PRO A 82 32.83 -20.52 20.26
C PRO A 82 32.04 -19.39 20.93
N MET A 83 31.09 -19.76 21.78
CA MET A 83 30.41 -18.78 22.63
C MET A 83 31.42 -18.09 23.57
N PRO A 84 31.25 -16.78 23.85
CA PRO A 84 32.12 -16.08 24.79
C PRO A 84 32.15 -16.80 26.15
N ARG A 85 33.30 -16.79 26.83
CA ARG A 85 33.37 -17.32 28.20
C ARG A 85 32.38 -16.58 29.09
N ASP A 86 31.72 -17.34 29.97
CA ASP A 86 30.75 -16.82 30.96
C ASP A 86 29.60 -15.99 30.36
N TRP A 87 29.25 -16.19 29.08
CA TRP A 87 28.19 -15.44 28.40
C TRP A 87 26.83 -15.51 29.10
N LEU A 88 26.55 -16.59 29.84
CA LEU A 88 25.33 -16.76 30.63
C LEU A 88 25.16 -15.68 31.71
N ALA A 89 26.25 -15.09 32.19
CA ALA A 89 26.23 -13.99 33.16
C ALA A 89 26.10 -12.61 32.50
N SER A 90 26.03 -12.53 31.17
CA SER A 90 25.92 -11.26 30.45
C SER A 90 24.53 -10.60 30.63
N ALA A 91 24.48 -9.29 30.47
CA ALA A 91 23.21 -8.55 30.45
C ALA A 91 22.27 -9.04 29.33
N GLY A 92 22.82 -9.44 28.18
CA GLY A 92 22.06 -10.02 27.07
C GLY A 92 21.39 -11.33 27.46
N ALA A 93 22.10 -12.22 28.16
CA ALA A 93 21.53 -13.48 28.66
C ALA A 93 20.42 -13.22 29.71
N GLY A 94 20.61 -12.23 30.59
CA GLY A 94 19.56 -11.82 31.55
C GLY A 94 18.29 -11.30 30.87
N GLN A 95 18.43 -10.46 29.84
CA GLN A 95 17.30 -9.97 29.04
C GLN A 95 16.59 -11.09 28.26
N ALA A 96 17.37 -12.01 27.68
CA ALA A 96 16.83 -13.17 26.98
C ALA A 96 16.09 -14.11 27.93
N GLY A 97 16.64 -14.37 29.11
CA GLY A 97 15.98 -15.16 30.14
C GLY A 97 14.65 -14.56 30.59
N GLU A 98 14.60 -13.24 30.78
CA GLU A 98 13.34 -12.53 31.06
C GLU A 98 12.34 -12.68 29.90
N ALA A 99 12.76 -12.48 28.66
CA ALA A 99 11.88 -12.63 27.49
C ALA A 99 11.33 -14.06 27.34
N ILE A 100 12.15 -15.09 27.62
CA ILE A 100 11.70 -16.49 27.67
C ILE A 100 10.58 -16.62 28.71
N ARG A 101 10.79 -16.14 29.94
CA ARG A 101 9.80 -16.24 31.03
C ARG A 101 8.53 -15.44 30.79
N SER A 102 8.65 -14.20 30.31
CA SER A 102 7.53 -13.25 30.20
C SER A 102 6.72 -13.43 28.93
N THR A 103 7.33 -13.95 27.86
CA THR A 103 6.75 -13.91 26.52
C THR A 103 6.60 -15.30 25.90
N VAL A 104 7.63 -16.15 26.02
CA VAL A 104 7.60 -17.48 25.39
C VAL A 104 6.82 -18.47 26.24
N LEU A 105 7.25 -18.71 27.49
CA LEU A 105 6.65 -19.74 28.36
C LEU A 105 5.14 -19.57 28.61
N PRO A 106 4.57 -18.35 28.72
CA PRO A 106 3.13 -18.20 28.91
C PRO A 106 2.28 -18.73 27.75
N ASP A 107 2.83 -18.83 26.53
CA ASP A 107 2.13 -19.44 25.39
C ASP A 107 1.89 -20.95 25.58
N PHE A 108 2.68 -21.57 26.47
CA PHE A 108 2.69 -23.00 26.73
C PHE A 108 2.16 -23.37 28.12
N ALA A 109 1.41 -22.48 28.78
CA ALA A 109 0.97 -22.60 30.17
C ALA A 109 -0.08 -23.73 30.46
N GLY A 110 -0.18 -24.75 29.60
CA GLY A 110 -1.10 -25.88 29.71
C GLY A 110 -0.47 -27.18 30.23
N ALA A 111 -1.33 -28.19 30.48
CA ALA A 111 -0.91 -29.51 30.99
C ALA A 111 -0.35 -30.46 29.90
N ARG A 112 -0.43 -30.07 28.62
CA ARG A 112 0.05 -30.91 27.51
C ARG A 112 1.55 -30.73 27.32
N PRO A 113 2.32 -31.81 27.06
CA PRO A 113 3.68 -31.66 26.57
C PRO A 113 3.68 -30.82 25.31
N TRP A 114 4.67 -29.94 25.22
CA TRP A 114 4.84 -29.04 24.09
C TRP A 114 6.22 -29.20 23.49
N VAL A 115 6.37 -28.71 22.27
CA VAL A 115 7.59 -28.78 21.50
C VAL A 115 8.02 -27.37 21.13
N ILE A 116 9.32 -27.10 21.27
CA ILE A 116 9.94 -25.89 20.78
C ILE A 116 11.19 -26.23 20.00
N LYS A 117 11.40 -25.47 18.94
CA LYS A 117 12.45 -25.69 17.97
C LYS A 117 12.94 -24.35 17.48
N ASP A 118 14.23 -24.13 17.61
CA ASP A 118 15.02 -23.20 16.82
C ASP A 118 16.44 -23.79 16.78
N PRO A 119 17.05 -24.01 15.60
CA PRO A 119 18.41 -24.51 15.52
C PRO A 119 19.43 -23.67 16.31
N ARG A 120 19.19 -22.35 16.50
CA ARG A 120 20.04 -21.48 17.33
C ARG A 120 20.05 -21.90 18.80
N MET A 121 18.97 -22.49 19.30
CA MET A 121 18.86 -23.03 20.66
C MET A 121 19.96 -24.06 20.95
N CYS A 122 20.49 -24.75 19.96
CA CYS A 122 21.61 -25.68 20.14
C CYS A 122 22.79 -25.03 20.88
N ARG A 123 23.05 -23.76 20.57
CA ARG A 123 24.18 -23.00 21.10
C ARG A 123 23.83 -22.27 22.40
N LEU A 124 22.54 -21.98 22.59
CA LEU A 124 21.98 -21.23 23.71
C LEU A 124 21.32 -22.15 24.75
N LEU A 125 21.41 -23.46 24.56
CA LEU A 125 20.72 -24.49 25.35
C LEU A 125 20.92 -24.34 26.86
N PRO A 126 22.11 -23.97 27.39
CA PRO A 126 22.28 -23.75 28.82
C PRO A 126 21.32 -22.71 29.42
N LEU A 127 21.00 -21.62 28.68
CA LEU A 127 20.04 -20.61 29.13
C LEU A 127 18.62 -21.19 29.12
N TRP A 128 18.22 -21.84 28.03
CA TRP A 128 16.91 -22.48 27.93
C TRP A 128 16.69 -23.51 29.05
N MET A 129 17.69 -24.34 29.33
CA MET A 129 17.67 -25.28 30.44
C MET A 129 17.47 -24.58 31.78
N HIS A 130 18.22 -23.50 32.04
CA HIS A 130 18.08 -22.70 33.26
C HIS A 130 16.67 -22.14 33.42
N GLU A 131 16.11 -21.54 32.37
CA GLU A 131 14.79 -20.90 32.42
C GLU A 131 13.64 -21.91 32.56
N LEU A 132 13.71 -23.04 31.85
CA LEU A 132 12.70 -24.10 31.95
C LEU A 132 12.67 -24.70 33.36
N VAL A 133 13.84 -25.05 33.90
CA VAL A 133 13.94 -25.60 35.27
C VAL A 133 13.46 -24.59 36.31
N SER A 134 13.83 -23.32 36.16
CA SER A 134 13.37 -22.23 37.05
C SER A 134 11.84 -22.05 37.00
N ALA A 135 11.24 -22.22 35.83
CA ALA A 135 9.79 -22.21 35.62
C ALA A 135 9.09 -23.52 36.02
N ARG A 136 9.81 -24.49 36.58
CA ARG A 136 9.30 -25.85 36.90
C ARG A 136 8.73 -26.59 35.70
N VAL A 137 9.32 -26.36 34.53
CA VAL A 137 9.09 -27.12 33.31
C VAL A 137 10.21 -28.15 33.17
N GLU A 138 9.87 -29.42 32.99
CA GLU A 138 10.84 -30.49 32.73
C GLU A 138 11.34 -30.40 31.28
N PRO A 139 12.64 -30.10 31.04
CA PRO A 139 13.20 -30.10 29.70
C PRO A 139 13.53 -31.52 29.22
N LEU A 140 13.10 -31.84 28.01
CA LEU A 140 13.34 -33.10 27.30
C LEU A 140 14.10 -32.80 26.02
N GLY A 141 15.19 -33.50 25.76
CA GLY A 141 16.04 -33.24 24.59
C GLY A 141 15.73 -34.18 23.44
N LEU A 142 15.61 -33.67 22.22
CA LEU A 142 15.56 -34.50 21.01
C LEU A 142 16.60 -34.02 20.01
N LEU A 143 17.72 -34.74 19.93
CA LEU A 143 18.79 -34.44 18.99
C LEU A 143 18.48 -35.09 17.63
N VAL A 144 18.23 -34.24 16.63
CA VAL A 144 17.98 -34.63 15.26
C VAL A 144 19.28 -34.53 14.47
N LEU A 145 19.84 -35.69 14.12
CA LEU A 145 21.10 -35.78 13.41
C LEU A 145 20.88 -36.09 11.93
N ARG A 146 21.68 -35.42 11.10
CA ARG A 146 21.82 -35.70 9.68
C ARG A 146 23.30 -35.74 9.36
N HIS A 147 23.67 -36.55 8.37
CA HIS A 147 25.05 -36.70 7.93
C HIS A 147 25.68 -35.31 7.64
N PRO A 148 26.87 -35.00 8.16
CA PRO A 148 27.46 -33.66 8.07
C PRO A 148 27.64 -33.21 6.62
N ASP A 149 28.01 -34.09 5.69
CA ASP A 149 28.13 -33.73 4.27
C ASP A 149 26.81 -33.36 3.60
N GLU A 150 25.70 -33.99 4.00
CA GLU A 150 24.39 -33.63 3.45
C GLU A 150 23.94 -32.26 3.93
N VAL A 151 24.24 -31.95 5.18
CA VAL A 151 23.99 -30.61 5.74
C VAL A 151 24.89 -29.60 5.03
N ALA A 152 26.19 -29.88 4.91
CA ALA A 152 27.14 -29.00 4.25
C ALA A 152 26.78 -28.73 2.79
N ALA A 153 26.44 -29.76 2.01
CA ALA A 153 25.97 -29.61 0.63
C ALA A 153 24.65 -28.82 0.55
N SER A 154 23.76 -28.97 1.54
CA SER A 154 22.52 -28.17 1.57
C SER A 154 22.76 -26.71 1.91
N LEU A 155 23.67 -26.40 2.83
CA LEU A 155 24.02 -25.03 3.21
C LEU A 155 24.82 -24.34 2.10
N ALA A 156 25.71 -25.05 1.42
CA ALA A 156 26.41 -24.55 0.24
C ALA A 156 25.44 -24.11 -0.87
N ARG A 157 24.39 -24.89 -1.14
CA ARG A 157 23.39 -24.54 -2.14
C ARG A 157 22.50 -23.36 -1.72
N ARG A 158 22.11 -23.30 -0.45
CA ARG A 158 21.18 -22.27 0.05
C ARG A 158 21.89 -20.93 0.27
N ASP A 159 23.02 -20.96 0.94
CA ASP A 159 23.69 -19.78 1.50
C ASP A 159 25.02 -19.46 0.81
N GLY A 160 25.46 -20.28 -0.16
CA GLY A 160 26.80 -20.14 -0.76
C GLY A 160 27.94 -20.51 0.19
N MET A 161 27.65 -21.19 1.30
CA MET A 161 28.62 -21.49 2.35
C MET A 161 29.67 -22.51 1.89
N HIS A 162 30.94 -22.25 2.18
CA HIS A 162 32.02 -23.19 1.91
C HIS A 162 31.85 -24.48 2.73
N LEU A 163 32.14 -25.65 2.15
CA LEU A 163 31.91 -26.95 2.79
C LEU A 163 32.61 -27.09 4.14
N ARG A 164 33.87 -26.65 4.23
CA ARG A 164 34.63 -26.62 5.50
C ARG A 164 33.92 -25.81 6.58
N THR A 165 33.48 -24.59 6.25
CA THR A 165 32.71 -23.73 7.16
C THR A 165 31.42 -24.39 7.60
N ALA A 166 30.70 -25.01 6.66
CA ALA A 166 29.43 -25.68 6.95
C ALA A 166 29.60 -26.92 7.85
N ARG A 167 30.68 -27.69 7.68
CA ARG A 167 31.02 -28.83 8.55
C ARG A 167 31.41 -28.38 9.96
N LEU A 168 32.20 -27.32 10.09
CA LEU A 168 32.52 -26.72 11.39
C LEU A 168 31.26 -26.15 12.07
N LEU A 169 30.39 -25.49 11.30
CA LEU A 169 29.13 -24.96 11.82
C LEU A 169 28.19 -26.09 12.30
N TRP A 170 28.16 -27.21 11.57
CA TRP A 170 27.45 -28.41 12.00
C TRP A 170 28.01 -28.96 13.32
N LEU A 171 29.34 -29.09 13.42
CA LEU A 171 30.03 -29.51 14.65
C LEU A 171 29.64 -28.62 15.83
N ARG A 172 29.69 -27.29 15.66
CA ARG A 172 29.28 -26.33 16.69
C ARG A 172 27.90 -26.62 17.23
N HIS A 173 26.90 -26.62 16.36
CA HIS A 173 25.52 -26.79 16.80
C HIS A 173 25.29 -28.15 17.46
N VAL A 174 25.78 -29.21 16.84
CA VAL A 174 25.48 -30.58 17.30
C VAL A 174 26.24 -30.91 18.58
N VAL A 175 27.53 -30.55 18.68
CA VAL A 175 28.35 -30.87 19.86
C VAL A 175 27.98 -29.98 21.05
N GLU A 176 27.73 -28.68 20.85
CA GLU A 176 27.25 -27.79 21.93
C GLU A 176 25.89 -28.28 22.46
N ALA A 177 24.95 -28.64 21.57
CA ALA A 177 23.66 -29.19 21.97
C ALA A 177 23.77 -30.53 22.69
N ALA A 178 24.60 -31.45 22.21
CA ALA A 178 24.83 -32.75 22.85
C ALA A 178 25.46 -32.60 24.25
N THR A 179 26.40 -31.66 24.40
CA THR A 179 27.08 -31.41 25.68
C THR A 179 26.12 -30.82 26.72
N ALA A 180 25.23 -29.92 26.30
CA ALA A 180 24.27 -29.25 27.17
C ALA A 180 22.89 -29.95 27.27
N ALA A 181 22.73 -31.11 26.61
CA ALA A 181 21.45 -31.81 26.56
C ALA A 181 20.97 -32.27 27.95
N PRO A 182 19.65 -32.25 28.21
CA PRO A 182 19.11 -32.76 29.47
C PRO A 182 19.43 -34.25 29.69
N VAL A 183 19.31 -34.69 30.94
CA VAL A 183 19.50 -36.12 31.30
C VAL A 183 18.52 -37.02 30.53
N ARG A 184 17.30 -36.53 30.30
CA ARG A 184 16.28 -37.22 29.52
C ARG A 184 16.28 -36.68 28.09
N SER A 185 16.94 -37.40 27.21
CA SER A 185 17.03 -37.04 25.78
C SER A 185 17.20 -38.27 24.92
N ALA A 186 16.69 -38.17 23.70
CA ALA A 186 16.84 -39.15 22.64
C ALA A 186 17.63 -38.54 21.47
N VAL A 187 18.28 -39.41 20.70
CA VAL A 187 18.90 -39.07 19.42
C VAL A 187 18.12 -39.79 18.33
N VAL A 188 17.88 -39.09 17.22
CA VAL A 188 17.26 -39.69 16.04
C VAL A 188 17.96 -39.22 14.77
N ARG A 189 18.13 -40.15 13.83
CA ARG A 189 18.64 -39.82 12.51
C ARG A 189 17.48 -39.43 11.60
N TYR A 190 17.63 -38.33 10.89
CA TYR A 190 16.61 -37.83 9.98
C TYR A 190 16.23 -38.85 8.90
N ASP A 191 17.19 -39.63 8.38
CA ASP A 191 16.93 -40.64 7.37
C ASP A 191 16.09 -41.81 7.90
N GLU A 192 16.19 -42.13 9.19
CA GLU A 192 15.39 -43.19 9.80
C GLU A 192 13.93 -42.77 9.94
N ILE A 193 13.66 -41.53 10.35
CA ILE A 193 12.29 -41.00 10.44
C ILE A 193 11.61 -40.99 9.08
N LEU A 194 12.33 -40.60 8.02
CA LEU A 194 11.77 -40.61 6.67
C LEU A 194 11.52 -42.03 6.14
N ARG A 195 12.42 -42.97 6.45
CA ARG A 195 12.32 -44.35 5.97
C ARG A 195 11.20 -45.13 6.65
N ASP A 196 11.16 -45.07 7.98
CA ASP A 196 10.21 -45.84 8.78
C ASP A 196 9.78 -45.04 10.03
N PRO A 197 8.80 -44.11 9.89
CA PRO A 197 8.48 -43.15 10.94
C PRO A 197 7.87 -43.80 12.19
N MET A 198 7.08 -44.86 12.03
CA MET A 198 6.30 -45.43 13.15
C MET A 198 7.19 -45.99 14.26
N PRO A 199 8.16 -46.90 13.99
CA PRO A 199 9.04 -47.42 15.05
C PRO A 199 9.93 -46.33 15.66
N ARG A 200 10.31 -45.32 14.89
CA ARG A 200 11.17 -44.23 15.37
C ARG A 200 10.43 -43.29 16.29
N MET A 201 9.20 -42.88 15.94
CA MET A 201 8.36 -42.07 16.81
C MET A 201 7.96 -42.81 18.08
N ALA A 202 7.72 -44.14 18.02
CA ALA A 202 7.50 -44.97 19.20
C ALA A 202 8.73 -44.98 20.13
N SER A 203 9.92 -45.22 19.58
CA SER A 203 11.16 -45.19 20.35
C SER A 203 11.42 -43.82 20.99
N ILE A 204 11.12 -42.71 20.29
CA ILE A 204 11.21 -41.35 20.85
C ILE A 204 10.19 -41.18 21.99
N SER A 205 8.95 -41.62 21.79
CA SER A 205 7.90 -41.57 22.82
C SER A 205 8.32 -42.27 24.10
N ASP A 206 8.89 -43.47 23.98
CA ASP A 206 9.33 -44.28 25.14
C ASP A 206 10.55 -43.65 25.83
N ALA A 207 11.57 -43.27 25.06
CA ALA A 207 12.78 -42.66 25.60
C ALA A 207 12.52 -41.33 26.32
N LEU A 208 11.55 -40.54 25.81
CA LEU A 208 11.13 -39.28 26.41
C LEU A 208 9.91 -39.44 27.32
N GLY A 209 9.38 -40.66 27.49
CA GLY A 209 8.13 -40.99 28.21
C GLY A 209 6.98 -40.02 27.96
N LEU A 210 6.72 -39.71 26.69
CA LEU A 210 5.70 -38.76 26.26
C LEU A 210 4.31 -39.40 26.13
N GLY A 211 4.23 -40.70 25.81
CA GLY A 211 2.97 -41.39 25.55
C GLY A 211 2.28 -40.87 24.27
N LEU A 212 3.04 -40.73 23.18
CA LEU A 212 2.57 -40.15 21.93
C LEU A 212 1.44 -40.96 21.29
N GLU A 213 0.44 -40.27 20.73
CA GLU A 213 -0.62 -40.88 19.93
C GLU A 213 -0.18 -41.02 18.46
N LEU A 214 0.33 -42.21 18.11
CA LEU A 214 0.90 -42.46 16.78
C LEU A 214 -0.17 -42.86 15.77
N HIS A 215 -0.30 -42.07 14.70
CA HIS A 215 -1.22 -42.31 13.60
C HIS A 215 -0.45 -42.43 12.28
N GLU A 216 -0.28 -43.66 11.77
CA GLU A 216 0.60 -43.93 10.62
C GLU A 216 0.23 -43.11 9.37
N ALA A 217 -1.05 -43.09 8.99
CA ALA A 217 -1.51 -42.37 7.81
C ALA A 217 -1.23 -40.85 7.89
N ARG A 218 -1.40 -40.27 9.09
CA ARG A 218 -1.17 -38.85 9.35
C ARG A 218 0.32 -38.50 9.24
N LEU A 219 1.16 -39.25 9.94
CA LEU A 219 2.63 -39.08 9.93
C LEU A 219 3.23 -39.27 8.54
N ARG A 220 2.85 -40.33 7.81
CA ARG A 220 3.35 -40.58 6.45
C ARG A 220 2.94 -39.49 5.47
N ARG A 221 1.73 -38.95 5.58
CA ARG A 221 1.25 -37.85 4.73
C ARG A 221 2.08 -36.59 4.98
N PHE A 222 2.30 -36.24 6.24
CA PHE A 222 3.08 -35.06 6.62
C PHE A 222 4.54 -35.15 6.13
N LEU A 223 5.23 -36.25 6.43
CA LEU A 223 6.66 -36.43 6.10
C LEU A 223 6.95 -36.58 4.61
N ARG A 224 5.97 -37.00 3.79
CA ARG A 224 6.13 -37.07 2.32
C ARG A 224 6.26 -35.69 1.66
N THR A 225 5.71 -34.64 2.27
CA THR A 225 5.77 -33.27 1.75
C THR A 225 7.16 -32.65 1.90
N GLU A 226 7.98 -33.16 2.82
CA GLU A 226 9.32 -32.67 3.20
C GLU A 226 10.47 -33.39 2.45
N ALA A 227 10.22 -33.84 1.21
CA ALA A 227 11.06 -34.83 0.53
C ALA A 227 12.57 -34.49 0.47
N ARG A 228 13.39 -35.51 0.77
CA ARG A 228 14.86 -35.44 0.78
C ARG A 228 15.44 -35.30 -0.64
N HIS A 229 16.38 -34.37 -0.81
CA HIS A 229 17.02 -34.12 -2.12
C HIS A 229 18.43 -34.69 -2.29
N HIS A 230 19.11 -35.19 -1.24
CA HIS A 230 20.51 -35.65 -1.30
C HIS A 230 20.76 -36.89 -0.45
N ARG A 231 21.51 -37.85 -0.98
CA ARG A 231 22.00 -39.05 -0.29
C ARG A 231 23.51 -39.11 -0.48
N PHE A 232 24.26 -39.11 0.61
CA PHE A 232 25.71 -39.34 0.59
C PHE A 232 26.01 -40.74 1.14
N ASP A 233 26.86 -41.45 0.42
CA ASP A 233 27.56 -42.64 0.93
C ASP A 233 28.96 -42.20 1.36
N SER A 234 29.54 -42.88 2.36
CA SER A 234 30.78 -42.46 3.05
C SER A 234 31.92 -42.11 2.08
N VAL A 235 32.49 -40.92 2.25
CA VAL A 235 33.69 -40.45 1.56
C VAL A 235 34.84 -40.42 2.56
N ASP A 236 36.06 -40.66 2.11
CA ASP A 236 37.26 -40.41 2.91
C ASP A 236 37.29 -38.95 3.39
N ALA A 237 37.77 -38.70 4.60
CA ALA A 237 37.80 -37.35 5.16
C ALA A 237 38.78 -36.46 4.37
N ASP A 238 38.30 -35.27 3.97
CA ASP A 238 39.08 -34.30 3.18
C ASP A 238 40.07 -33.50 4.03
N ASP A 239 39.74 -33.30 5.32
CA ASP A 239 40.52 -32.54 6.29
C ASP A 239 40.16 -32.96 7.73
N GLU A 240 40.87 -32.42 8.73
CA GLU A 240 40.66 -32.75 10.15
C GLU A 240 39.26 -32.36 10.67
N TRP A 241 38.65 -31.31 10.11
CA TRP A 241 37.31 -30.85 10.46
C TRP A 241 36.25 -31.81 9.95
N HIS A 242 36.43 -32.29 8.72
CA HIS A 242 35.60 -33.31 8.12
C HIS A 242 35.75 -34.62 8.91
N ALA A 243 36.96 -35.04 9.23
CA ALA A 243 37.22 -36.22 10.05
C ALA A 243 36.51 -36.12 11.41
N LEU A 244 36.64 -34.99 12.11
CA LEU A 244 35.98 -34.76 13.39
C LEU A 244 34.44 -34.71 13.26
N ALA A 245 33.90 -34.13 12.18
CA ALA A 245 32.47 -34.10 11.92
C ALA A 245 31.90 -35.51 11.68
N LEU A 246 32.61 -36.35 10.91
CA LEU A 246 32.23 -37.74 10.68
C LEU A 246 32.31 -38.56 11.97
N GLU A 247 33.39 -38.41 12.74
CA GLU A 247 33.56 -39.06 14.03
C GLU A 247 32.42 -38.67 14.99
N ALA A 248 32.16 -37.37 15.14
CA ALA A 248 31.07 -36.85 15.95
C ALA A 248 29.72 -37.43 15.52
N TYR A 249 29.44 -37.50 14.21
CA TYR A 249 28.22 -38.11 13.71
C TYR A 249 28.11 -39.60 14.09
N GLN A 250 29.15 -40.39 13.85
CA GLN A 250 29.16 -41.83 14.15
C GLN A 250 28.99 -42.11 15.65
N VAL A 251 29.65 -41.33 16.49
CA VAL A 251 29.62 -41.47 17.94
C VAL A 251 28.27 -41.03 18.50
N LEU A 252 27.73 -39.90 18.02
CA LEU A 252 26.50 -39.34 18.57
C LEU A 252 25.24 -40.14 18.21
N VAL A 253 25.26 -40.94 17.15
CA VAL A 253 24.16 -41.86 16.82
C VAL A 253 24.19 -43.16 17.66
N SER A 254 25.23 -43.39 18.45
CA SER A 254 25.38 -44.60 19.25
C SER A 254 24.64 -44.53 20.60
N PRO A 255 24.23 -45.67 21.19
CA PRO A 255 23.53 -45.69 22.49
C PRO A 255 24.29 -45.06 23.68
N GLY A 256 25.60 -44.81 23.54
CA GLY A 256 26.48 -44.20 24.54
C GLY A 256 26.86 -42.74 24.29
N TRP A 257 26.16 -42.06 23.37
CA TRP A 257 26.55 -40.74 22.86
C TRP A 257 26.84 -39.68 23.93
N ARG A 258 26.17 -39.71 25.08
CA ARG A 258 26.38 -38.72 26.16
C ARG A 258 27.82 -38.74 26.70
N ALA A 259 28.37 -39.92 26.94
CA ALA A 259 29.73 -40.04 27.47
C ALA A 259 30.75 -39.53 26.44
N ALA A 260 30.48 -39.79 25.17
CA ALA A 260 31.38 -39.46 24.09
C ALA A 260 31.24 -38.01 23.58
N ALA A 261 30.10 -37.35 23.83
CA ALA A 261 29.90 -35.93 23.51
C ALA A 261 30.97 -35.04 24.17
N ALA A 262 31.35 -35.34 25.42
CA ALA A 262 32.41 -34.61 26.13
C ALA A 262 33.79 -34.78 25.48
N GLU A 263 34.10 -35.99 24.98
CA GLU A 263 35.36 -36.25 24.27
C GLU A 263 35.41 -35.48 22.94
N ILE A 264 34.33 -35.52 22.16
CA ILE A 264 34.22 -34.76 20.91
C ILE A 264 34.30 -33.25 21.18
N ALA A 265 33.69 -32.76 22.26
CA ALA A 265 33.79 -31.35 22.66
C ALA A 265 35.23 -30.94 22.99
N CYS A 266 36.00 -31.81 23.66
CA CYS A 266 37.43 -31.57 23.91
C CYS A 266 38.24 -31.53 22.61
N LYS A 267 37.96 -32.44 21.65
CA LYS A 267 38.61 -32.43 20.33
C LYS A 267 38.27 -31.15 19.55
N LEU A 268 37.00 -30.72 19.57
CA LEU A 268 36.58 -29.48 18.94
C LEU A 268 37.29 -28.26 19.56
N ALA A 269 37.43 -28.21 20.89
CA ALA A 269 38.17 -27.15 21.57
C ALA A 269 39.66 -27.12 21.19
N ALA A 270 40.30 -28.29 21.03
CA ALA A 270 41.69 -28.37 20.58
C ALA A 270 41.85 -27.83 19.15
N VAL A 271 40.89 -28.15 18.28
CA VAL A 271 40.83 -27.63 16.92
C VAL A 271 40.58 -26.11 16.92
N ASP A 272 39.76 -25.60 17.84
CA ASP A 272 39.54 -24.15 18.01
C ASP A 272 40.81 -23.42 18.41
N ASP A 273 41.57 -24.00 19.34
CA ASP A 273 42.83 -23.42 19.79
C ASP A 273 43.89 -23.44 18.69
N ALA A 274 43.94 -24.51 17.90
CA ALA A 274 44.87 -24.65 16.77
C ALA A 274 44.58 -23.66 15.63
N HIS A 275 43.31 -23.31 15.41
CA HIS A 275 42.87 -22.51 14.26
C HIS A 275 42.15 -21.21 14.66
N ARG A 276 42.44 -20.71 15.86
CA ARG A 276 41.78 -19.55 16.49
C ARG A 276 41.67 -18.35 15.56
N ASP A 277 42.79 -17.93 14.97
CA ASP A 277 42.84 -16.74 14.11
C ASP A 277 41.95 -16.89 12.86
N TRP A 278 41.92 -18.09 12.27
CA TRP A 278 41.09 -18.38 11.10
C TRP A 278 39.60 -18.43 11.45
N ILE A 279 39.25 -19.09 12.56
CA ILE A 279 37.88 -19.14 13.08
C ILE A 279 37.39 -17.73 13.44
N ASP A 280 38.23 -16.92 14.09
CA ASP A 280 37.89 -15.56 14.48
C ASP A 280 37.67 -14.66 13.26
N ALA A 281 38.56 -14.74 12.26
CA ALA A 281 38.40 -14.02 11.00
C ALA A 281 37.11 -14.43 10.25
N LEU A 282 36.81 -15.73 10.19
CA LEU A 282 35.61 -16.25 9.55
C LEU A 282 34.33 -15.79 10.26
N GLY A 283 34.31 -15.83 11.60
CA GLY A 283 33.19 -15.35 12.39
C GLY A 283 32.98 -13.84 12.23
N MET A 284 34.04 -13.03 12.26
CA MET A 284 33.95 -11.58 12.01
C MET A 284 33.42 -11.28 10.61
N ALA A 285 33.89 -12.01 9.59
CA ALA A 285 33.40 -11.86 8.21
C ALA A 285 31.92 -12.22 8.11
N SER A 286 31.49 -13.31 8.76
CA SER A 286 30.08 -13.73 8.80
C SER A 286 29.20 -12.66 9.45
N ARG A 287 29.64 -12.10 10.59
CA ARG A 287 28.93 -11.03 11.31
C ARG A 287 28.80 -9.76 10.48
N GLU A 288 29.86 -9.38 9.79
CA GLU A 288 29.84 -8.21 8.94
C GLU A 288 28.93 -8.41 7.71
N ALA A 289 28.94 -9.61 7.12
CA ALA A 289 28.01 -9.97 6.06
C ALA A 289 26.55 -9.92 6.53
N GLU A 290 26.26 -10.44 7.73
CA GLU A 290 24.92 -10.40 8.32
C GLU A 290 24.48 -8.96 8.65
N ARG A 291 25.37 -8.12 9.21
CA ARG A 291 25.07 -6.69 9.43
C ARG A 291 24.71 -5.98 8.13
N ARG A 292 25.46 -6.22 7.05
CA ARG A 292 25.16 -5.67 5.72
C ARG A 292 23.82 -6.18 5.18
N ARG A 293 23.53 -7.47 5.34
CA ARG A 293 22.27 -8.08 4.92
C ARG A 293 21.08 -7.47 5.68
N ARG A 294 21.17 -7.33 7.00
CA ARG A 294 20.15 -6.68 7.83
C ARG A 294 19.95 -5.22 7.44
N GLY A 295 21.03 -4.46 7.26
CA GLY A 295 20.95 -3.06 6.81
C GLY A 295 20.30 -2.92 5.43
N ALA A 296 20.64 -3.80 4.48
CA ALA A 296 20.02 -3.82 3.15
C ALA A 296 18.52 -4.17 3.22
N LEU A 297 18.14 -5.15 4.04
CA LEU A 297 16.75 -5.53 4.25
C LEU A 297 15.96 -4.38 4.89
N GLU A 298 16.52 -3.70 5.89
CA GLU A 298 15.88 -2.55 6.53
C GLU A 298 15.63 -1.41 5.53
N VAL A 299 16.64 -1.07 4.71
CA VAL A 299 16.49 -0.08 3.63
C VAL A 299 15.41 -0.50 2.63
N SER A 300 15.35 -1.79 2.27
CA SER A 300 14.32 -2.33 1.38
C SER A 300 12.92 -2.21 1.99
N LEU A 301 12.74 -2.59 3.25
CA LEU A 301 11.46 -2.47 3.97
C LEU A 301 11.02 -1.02 4.13
N GLN A 302 11.94 -0.11 4.46
CA GLN A 302 11.65 1.32 4.52
C GLN A 302 11.22 1.85 3.15
N SER A 303 11.87 1.41 2.07
CA SER A 303 11.51 1.78 0.71
C SER A 303 10.13 1.26 0.33
N GLN A 304 9.78 0.03 0.71
CA GLN A 304 8.45 -0.55 0.49
C GLN A 304 7.36 0.20 1.23
N ARG A 305 7.55 0.51 2.53
CA ARG A 305 6.59 1.31 3.32
C ARG A 305 6.37 2.70 2.73
N ARG A 306 7.44 3.33 2.22
CA ARG A 306 7.34 4.61 1.50
C ARG A 306 6.53 4.47 0.22
N ALA A 307 6.75 3.41 -0.56
CA ALA A 307 5.97 3.14 -1.76
C ALA A 307 4.47 2.93 -1.46
N GLU A 308 4.14 2.17 -0.42
CA GLU A 308 2.76 1.96 0.04
C GLU A 308 2.09 3.28 0.47
N THR A 309 2.83 4.11 1.21
CA THR A 309 2.33 5.44 1.63
C THR A 309 2.08 6.35 0.42
N LEU A 310 3.00 6.37 -0.55
CA LEU A 310 2.85 7.14 -1.78
C LEU A 310 1.67 6.63 -2.62
N GLN A 311 1.47 5.31 -2.69
CA GLN A 311 0.35 4.72 -3.40
C GLN A 311 -0.99 5.12 -2.76
N ALA A 312 -1.10 5.06 -1.43
CA ALA A 312 -2.29 5.50 -0.71
C ALA A 312 -2.59 7.00 -0.94
N ALA A 313 -1.56 7.84 -0.97
CA ALA A 313 -1.72 9.27 -1.28
C ALA A 313 -2.17 9.49 -2.73
N LEU A 314 -1.65 8.71 -3.68
CA LEU A 314 -2.06 8.76 -5.08
C LEU A 314 -3.53 8.33 -5.26
N ASP A 315 -3.95 7.27 -4.58
CA ASP A 315 -5.33 6.78 -4.61
C ASP A 315 -6.29 7.83 -4.04
N GLN A 316 -5.91 8.48 -2.94
CA GLN A 316 -6.67 9.59 -2.34
C GLN A 316 -6.79 10.78 -3.31
N ALA A 317 -5.67 11.22 -3.91
CA ALA A 317 -5.66 12.32 -4.86
C ALA A 317 -6.52 12.01 -6.10
N THR A 318 -6.45 10.77 -6.60
CA THR A 318 -7.26 10.30 -7.72
C THR A 318 -8.75 10.27 -7.35
N GLY A 319 -9.08 9.86 -6.12
CA GLY A 319 -10.43 9.90 -5.58
C GLY A 319 -11.01 11.32 -5.53
N LEU A 320 -10.24 12.27 -4.98
CA LEU A 320 -10.62 13.69 -4.94
C LEU A 320 -10.79 14.28 -6.36
N ALA A 321 -9.87 13.98 -7.28
CA ALA A 321 -9.97 14.45 -8.67
C ALA A 321 -11.26 13.96 -9.35
N ARG A 322 -11.66 12.70 -9.11
CA ARG A 322 -12.95 12.17 -9.62
C ARG A 322 -14.15 12.89 -9.01
N GLN A 323 -14.12 13.19 -7.71
CA GLN A 323 -15.19 13.94 -7.05
C GLN A 323 -15.32 15.36 -7.64
N HIS A 324 -14.19 16.06 -7.82
CA HIS A 324 -14.19 17.38 -8.45
C HIS A 324 -14.69 17.35 -9.89
N ALA A 325 -14.29 16.36 -10.69
CA ALA A 325 -14.78 16.18 -12.05
C ALA A 325 -16.31 15.96 -12.09
N SER A 326 -16.86 15.16 -11.17
CA SER A 326 -18.31 14.99 -11.04
C SER A 326 -19.00 16.29 -10.65
N ALA A 327 -18.45 17.04 -9.69
CA ALA A 327 -19.03 18.31 -9.25
C ALA A 327 -19.04 19.36 -10.38
N LEU A 328 -17.98 19.42 -11.19
CA LEU A 328 -17.92 20.28 -12.38
C LEU A 328 -18.96 19.88 -13.43
N ALA A 329 -19.15 18.58 -13.67
CA ALA A 329 -20.16 18.09 -14.60
C ALA A 329 -21.60 18.42 -14.13
N ASP A 330 -21.86 18.37 -12.83
CA ASP A 330 -23.14 18.75 -12.25
C ASP A 330 -23.39 20.27 -12.30
N LEU A 331 -22.35 21.08 -12.08
CA LEU A 331 -22.39 22.53 -12.25
C LEU A 331 -22.71 22.91 -13.70
N ASP A 332 -21.99 22.35 -14.67
CA ASP A 332 -22.24 22.59 -16.10
C ASP A 332 -23.67 22.18 -16.51
N ARG A 333 -24.20 21.09 -15.94
CA ARG A 333 -25.60 20.70 -16.16
C ARG A 333 -26.59 21.73 -15.62
N ARG A 334 -26.32 22.28 -14.42
CA ARG A 334 -27.15 23.33 -13.81
C ARG A 334 -27.09 24.64 -14.61
N ASP A 335 -25.91 25.03 -15.09
CA ASP A 335 -25.74 26.24 -15.90
C ASP A 335 -26.52 26.15 -17.21
N ARG A 336 -26.50 24.98 -17.87
CA ARG A 336 -27.33 24.74 -19.06
C ARG A 336 -28.83 24.81 -18.75
N GLN A 337 -29.27 24.28 -17.60
CA GLN A 337 -30.67 24.37 -17.17
C GLN A 337 -31.08 25.82 -16.91
N LEU A 338 -30.24 26.60 -16.24
CA LEU A 338 -30.49 28.02 -15.98
C LEU A 338 -30.52 28.83 -17.28
N ALA A 339 -29.61 28.56 -18.22
CA ALA A 339 -29.60 29.21 -19.53
C ALA A 339 -30.88 28.92 -20.33
N SER A 340 -31.37 27.67 -20.30
CA SER A 340 -32.65 27.30 -20.93
C SER A 340 -33.82 28.02 -20.28
N ALA A 341 -33.90 28.02 -18.94
CA ALA A 341 -34.96 28.68 -18.21
C ALA A 341 -34.97 30.21 -18.43
N LEU A 342 -33.78 30.82 -18.53
CA LEU A 342 -33.65 32.24 -18.85
C LEU A 342 -34.15 32.55 -20.27
N ALA A 343 -33.81 31.72 -21.26
CA ALA A 343 -34.28 31.87 -22.63
C ALA A 343 -35.81 31.73 -22.73
N GLU A 344 -36.41 30.77 -22.01
CA GLU A 344 -37.86 30.62 -21.90
C GLU A 344 -38.53 31.84 -21.25
N ALA A 345 -37.99 32.33 -20.14
CA ALA A 345 -38.49 33.51 -19.46
C ALA A 345 -38.40 34.77 -20.35
N GLN A 346 -37.30 34.94 -21.07
CA GLN A 346 -37.13 36.02 -22.04
C GLN A 346 -38.15 35.91 -23.17
N ALA A 347 -38.35 34.73 -23.75
CA ALA A 347 -39.35 34.53 -24.81
C ALA A 347 -40.78 34.85 -24.32
N LEU A 348 -41.13 34.42 -23.11
CA LEU A 348 -42.42 34.74 -22.50
C LEU A 348 -42.59 36.24 -22.26
N ALA A 349 -41.55 36.92 -21.77
CA ALA A 349 -41.57 38.36 -21.55
C ALA A 349 -41.79 39.13 -22.87
N HIS A 350 -41.07 38.76 -23.93
CA HIS A 350 -41.26 39.35 -25.26
C HIS A 350 -42.67 39.12 -25.82
N ALA A 351 -43.21 37.90 -25.66
CA ALA A 351 -44.58 37.60 -26.07
C ALA A 351 -45.61 38.45 -25.33
N ARG A 352 -45.44 38.64 -24.00
CA ARG A 352 -46.32 39.51 -23.20
C ARG A 352 -46.21 40.98 -23.61
N LEU A 353 -45.02 41.46 -23.94
CA LEU A 353 -44.81 42.81 -24.43
C LEU A 353 -45.53 43.03 -25.77
N ALA A 354 -45.42 42.08 -26.70
CA ALA A 354 -46.12 42.13 -27.98
C ALA A 354 -47.65 42.08 -27.81
N GLU A 355 -48.17 41.26 -26.88
CA GLU A 355 -49.60 41.26 -26.53
C GLU A 355 -50.05 42.63 -25.98
N MET A 356 -49.26 43.25 -25.09
CA MET A 356 -49.56 44.56 -24.54
C MET A 356 -49.55 45.65 -25.62
N GLU A 357 -48.59 45.62 -26.56
CA GLU A 357 -48.55 46.54 -27.70
C GLU A 357 -49.75 46.37 -28.63
N ALA A 358 -50.14 45.13 -28.93
CA ALA A 358 -51.33 44.83 -29.72
C ALA A 358 -52.61 45.35 -29.03
N MET A 359 -52.75 45.13 -27.72
CA MET A 359 -53.87 45.62 -26.93
C MET A 359 -53.92 47.15 -26.92
N ARG A 360 -52.75 47.82 -26.80
CA ARG A 360 -52.65 49.28 -26.89
C ARG A 360 -53.10 49.79 -28.26
N GLY A 361 -52.67 49.14 -29.34
CA GLY A 361 -53.13 49.48 -30.69
C GLY A 361 -54.64 49.31 -30.89
N GLN A 362 -55.24 48.27 -30.30
CA GLN A 362 -56.70 48.09 -30.29
C GLN A 362 -57.42 49.20 -29.52
N LEU A 363 -56.87 49.62 -28.37
CA LEU A 363 -57.43 50.70 -27.57
C LEU A 363 -57.43 52.03 -28.34
N GLU A 364 -56.31 52.37 -28.98
CA GLU A 364 -56.18 53.57 -29.81
C GLU A 364 -57.14 53.54 -31.01
N ALA A 365 -57.39 52.37 -31.60
CA ALA A 365 -58.35 52.21 -32.68
C ALA A 365 -59.80 52.40 -32.19
N LEU A 366 -60.12 51.88 -31.00
CA LEU A 366 -61.41 52.09 -30.33
C LEU A 366 -61.65 53.56 -29.99
N GLU A 367 -60.64 54.26 -29.47
CA GLU A 367 -60.71 55.70 -29.20
C GLU A 367 -60.96 56.51 -30.47
N ARG A 368 -60.24 56.20 -31.56
CA ARG A 368 -60.48 56.84 -32.87
C ARG A 368 -61.88 56.56 -33.40
N ALA A 369 -62.36 55.33 -33.28
CA ALA A 369 -63.71 54.96 -33.70
C ALA A 369 -64.79 55.69 -32.87
N LYS A 370 -64.57 55.82 -31.55
CA LYS A 370 -65.44 56.57 -30.65
C LYS A 370 -65.50 58.05 -31.04
N ALA A 371 -64.35 58.70 -31.25
CA ALA A 371 -64.28 60.10 -31.66
C ALA A 371 -65.01 60.34 -33.01
N ALA A 372 -64.81 59.44 -33.98
CA ALA A 372 -65.52 59.51 -35.26
C ALA A 372 -67.04 59.34 -35.10
N ALA A 373 -67.49 58.48 -34.19
CA ALA A 373 -68.92 58.30 -33.89
C ALA A 373 -69.51 59.54 -33.20
N GLU A 374 -68.81 60.15 -32.24
CA GLU A 374 -69.22 61.39 -31.58
C GLU A 374 -69.34 62.54 -32.58
N GLU A 375 -68.38 62.67 -33.50
CA GLU A 375 -68.43 63.67 -34.57
C GLU A 375 -69.59 63.43 -35.54
N LEU A 376 -69.89 62.17 -35.88
CA LEU A 376 -71.04 61.81 -36.70
C LEU A 376 -72.36 62.18 -36.02
N VAL A 377 -72.49 61.93 -34.71
CA VAL A 377 -73.67 62.32 -33.92
C VAL A 377 -73.81 63.83 -33.88
N ALA A 378 -72.73 64.58 -33.62
CA ALA A 378 -72.74 66.04 -33.62
C ALA A 378 -73.18 66.62 -34.98
N ARG A 379 -72.66 66.08 -36.08
CA ARG A 379 -73.08 66.47 -37.44
C ARG A 379 -74.57 66.18 -37.68
N SER A 380 -75.04 65.01 -37.25
CA SER A 380 -76.44 64.60 -37.38
C SER A 380 -77.38 65.50 -36.56
N MET A 381 -76.98 65.91 -35.35
CA MET A 381 -77.75 66.84 -34.52
C MET A 381 -77.78 68.25 -35.10
N CYS A 382 -76.67 68.73 -35.67
CA CYS A 382 -76.61 70.02 -36.34
C CYS A 382 -77.49 70.06 -37.60
N GLU A 383 -77.49 68.96 -38.37
CA GLU A 383 -78.36 68.80 -39.54
C GLU A 383 -79.84 68.71 -39.17
N ALA A 384 -80.18 68.02 -38.07
CA ALA A 384 -81.54 68.01 -37.52
C ALA A 384 -81.98 69.41 -37.06
N GLY A 385 -81.09 70.19 -36.45
CA GLY A 385 -81.35 71.59 -36.08
C GLY A 385 -81.58 72.51 -37.28
N ARG A 386 -80.79 72.35 -38.36
CA ARG A 386 -80.98 73.09 -39.62
C ARG A 386 -82.36 72.78 -40.23
N LEU A 387 -82.72 71.50 -40.31
CA LEU A 387 -84.02 71.05 -40.84
C LEU A 387 -85.20 71.56 -39.99
N ALA A 388 -85.04 71.63 -38.65
CA ALA A 388 -86.05 72.21 -37.76
C ALA A 388 -86.23 73.72 -37.96
N GLY A 389 -85.13 74.46 -38.20
CA GLY A 389 -85.18 75.90 -38.52
C GLY A 389 -85.81 76.21 -39.88
N GLU A 390 -85.56 75.35 -40.88
CA GLU A 390 -86.25 75.41 -42.18
C GLU A 390 -87.76 75.19 -42.02
N LEU A 391 -88.17 74.28 -41.13
CA LEU A 391 -89.57 74.05 -40.80
C LEU A 391 -90.22 75.27 -40.11
N GLU A 392 -89.55 75.89 -39.13
CA GLU A 392 -90.01 77.15 -38.49
C GLU A 392 -90.16 78.31 -39.48
N ALA A 393 -89.29 78.40 -40.49
CA ALA A 393 -89.39 79.41 -41.55
C ALA A 393 -90.64 79.17 -42.42
N THR A 394 -90.92 77.92 -42.77
CA THR A 394 -92.16 77.57 -43.50
C THR A 394 -93.42 77.81 -42.67
N GLN A 395 -93.39 77.59 -41.35
CA GLN A 395 -94.52 77.86 -40.45
C GLN A 395 -94.78 79.36 -40.25
N ARG A 396 -93.75 80.21 -40.24
CA ARG A 396 -93.92 81.68 -40.26
C ARG A 396 -94.58 82.18 -41.54
N ALA A 397 -94.24 81.57 -42.69
CA ALA A 397 -94.89 81.90 -43.97
C ALA A 397 -96.37 81.51 -43.97
N LEU A 398 -96.74 80.44 -43.26
CA LEU A 398 -98.14 80.02 -43.06
C LEU A 398 -98.91 81.02 -42.18
N GLY A 399 -98.34 81.46 -41.05
CA GLY A 399 -98.96 82.44 -40.16
C GLY A 399 -99.24 83.81 -40.80
N ALA A 400 -98.41 84.23 -41.77
CA ALA A 400 -98.68 85.44 -42.56
C ALA A 400 -99.86 85.28 -43.52
N ALA A 401 -100.11 84.06 -44.02
CA ALA A 401 -101.25 83.76 -44.89
C ALA A 401 -102.57 83.70 -44.10
N GLU A 402 -102.54 83.21 -42.86
CA GLU A 402 -103.71 83.11 -41.97
C GLU A 402 -104.25 84.48 -41.54
N GLU A 403 -103.36 85.46 -41.32
CA GLU A 403 -103.76 86.85 -41.04
C GLU A 403 -104.58 87.46 -42.19
N LEU A 404 -104.18 87.15 -43.43
CA LEU A 404 -104.79 87.68 -44.64
C LEU A 404 -106.22 87.15 -44.87
N VAL A 405 -106.47 85.91 -44.46
CA VAL A 405 -107.79 85.26 -44.55
C VAL A 405 -108.75 85.84 -43.51
N ARG A 406 -108.28 86.01 -42.27
CA ARG A 406 -109.08 86.57 -41.16
C ARG A 406 -109.55 88.00 -41.42
N GLN A 407 -108.78 88.78 -42.15
CA GLN A 407 -109.14 90.14 -42.56
C GLN A 407 -110.27 90.14 -43.61
N ARG A 408 -110.29 89.14 -44.51
CA ARG A 408 -111.30 89.04 -45.57
C ARG A 408 -112.64 88.50 -45.09
N GLU A 409 -112.65 87.67 -44.03
CA GLU A 409 -113.90 87.16 -43.45
C GLU A 409 -114.67 88.23 -42.65
N GLN A 410 -113.96 89.18 -42.02
CA GLN A 410 -114.59 90.32 -41.33
C GLN A 410 -115.21 91.33 -42.31
N ASP A 411 -114.65 91.48 -43.51
CA ASP A 411 -115.20 92.35 -44.57
C ASP A 411 -116.54 91.83 -45.13
N VAL A 412 -116.70 90.50 -45.24
CA VAL A 412 -117.90 89.85 -45.82
C VAL A 412 -119.11 89.90 -44.87
N ALA A 413 -118.89 89.84 -43.56
CA ALA A 413 -119.97 89.85 -42.58
C ALA A 413 -120.64 91.24 -42.39
N SER A 414 -119.96 92.34 -42.67
CA SER A 414 -120.50 93.71 -42.47
C SER A 414 -121.28 94.27 -43.67
N LEU A 415 -121.15 93.67 -44.86
CA LEU A 415 -121.78 94.18 -46.11
C LEU A 415 -123.15 93.56 -46.42
N THR A 416 -123.62 92.59 -45.64
CA THR A 416 -124.87 91.85 -45.94
C THR A 416 -126.13 92.50 -45.33
N ALA A 417 -126.00 93.61 -44.59
CA ALA A 417 -127.14 94.24 -43.91
C ALA A 417 -127.76 95.46 -44.64
N ASP A 418 -127.16 95.98 -45.72
CA ASP A 418 -127.48 97.38 -46.11
C ASP A 418 -127.85 97.71 -47.56
N VAL A 419 -127.99 96.76 -48.50
CA VAL A 419 -128.32 97.15 -49.89
C VAL A 419 -129.34 96.26 -50.60
N SER A 420 -130.54 96.16 -50.01
CA SER A 420 -131.77 96.09 -50.79
C SER A 420 -132.13 97.49 -51.32
N GLY A 421 -131.76 97.79 -52.55
CA GLY A 421 -132.24 99.00 -53.24
C GLY A 421 -131.18 99.75 -54.03
N ARG A 422 -130.77 99.19 -55.17
CA ARG A 422 -130.87 99.89 -56.46
C ARG A 422 -130.41 99.02 -57.62
N ASP A 423 -131.43 98.56 -58.34
CA ASP A 423 -131.39 98.16 -59.73
C ASP A 423 -130.77 99.20 -60.66
N ALA A 424 -130.36 98.67 -61.82
CA ALA A 424 -130.27 99.32 -63.13
C ALA A 424 -128.97 100.04 -63.48
N ALA A 425 -127.91 99.23 -63.67
CA ALA A 425 -126.99 99.21 -64.81
C ALA A 425 -125.65 98.63 -64.30
N LEU A 426 -125.04 97.58 -64.85
CA LEU A 426 -124.93 97.28 -66.25
C LEU A 426 -124.42 95.83 -66.37
N SER A 427 -125.33 94.96 -66.76
CA SER A 427 -125.19 93.54 -67.03
C SER A 427 -124.19 93.21 -68.15
N ARG A 428 -122.86 93.28 -67.92
CA ARG A 428 -121.88 92.96 -68.97
C ARG A 428 -120.57 92.26 -68.55
N ALA A 429 -120.48 91.58 -67.41
CA ALA A 429 -119.31 90.71 -67.19
C ALA A 429 -119.57 89.54 -66.23
N GLU A 430 -120.69 88.88 -66.40
CA GLU A 430 -120.79 87.45 -66.07
C GLU A 430 -119.90 86.68 -67.06
N ALA A 431 -118.69 86.32 -66.66
CA ALA A 431 -117.95 85.16 -67.17
C ALA A 431 -116.61 85.00 -66.45
N LEU A 432 -116.60 84.40 -65.27
CA LEU A 432 -115.90 83.13 -65.03
C LEU A 432 -115.99 82.75 -63.54
N ILE A 433 -117.15 82.22 -63.18
CA ILE A 433 -117.23 81.09 -62.26
C ILE A 433 -116.39 79.95 -62.87
N ALA A 434 -115.48 79.37 -62.09
CA ALA A 434 -115.18 77.93 -62.04
C ALA A 434 -113.69 77.66 -61.76
N ALA A 435 -113.35 77.49 -60.47
CA ALA A 435 -112.56 76.36 -59.94
C ALA A 435 -112.05 76.73 -58.53
N ARG A 436 -112.82 76.39 -57.49
CA ARG A 436 -112.49 75.28 -56.56
C ARG A 436 -111.41 75.69 -55.55
N THR A 437 -111.70 76.08 -54.31
CA THR A 437 -112.46 75.36 -53.25
C THR A 437 -112.18 73.86 -53.16
N ALA A 438 -111.37 73.45 -52.17
CA ALA A 438 -111.65 72.42 -51.16
C ALA A 438 -110.35 71.88 -50.53
N GLU A 439 -110.16 72.18 -49.23
CA GLU A 439 -109.32 71.52 -48.19
C GLU A 439 -108.85 72.63 -47.22
N ALA A 440 -109.74 73.37 -46.56
CA ALA A 440 -110.77 72.85 -45.67
C ALA A 440 -110.24 71.70 -44.79
N GLU A 441 -110.09 72.04 -43.51
CA GLU A 441 -110.55 71.17 -42.42
C GLU A 441 -109.62 70.02 -42.04
N ALA A 442 -108.68 70.29 -41.14
CA ALA A 442 -108.56 69.42 -39.97
C ALA A 442 -107.73 70.04 -38.83
N LEU A 443 -108.48 70.50 -37.82
CA LEU A 443 -108.26 70.13 -36.42
C LEU A 443 -107.24 70.93 -35.59
N GLY A 444 -107.71 72.06 -35.09
CA GLY A 444 -107.30 72.59 -33.79
C GLY A 444 -108.03 71.91 -32.62
N ALA A 445 -107.45 70.88 -31.99
CA ALA A 445 -108.03 70.36 -30.74
C ALA A 445 -107.04 69.85 -29.67
N GLU A 446 -105.74 70.12 -29.78
CA GLU A 446 -104.75 69.60 -28.82
C GLU A 446 -103.95 70.67 -28.06
N LEU A 447 -104.45 71.91 -27.97
CA LEU A 447 -103.76 72.99 -27.25
C LEU A 447 -104.39 73.35 -25.90
N ALA A 448 -105.42 72.61 -25.48
CA ALA A 448 -106.06 72.80 -24.16
C ALA A 448 -105.40 71.98 -23.03
N ARG A 449 -104.40 71.12 -23.32
CA ARG A 449 -103.77 70.24 -22.30
C ARG A 449 -102.33 70.60 -21.93
N THR A 450 -101.70 71.56 -22.61
CA THR A 450 -100.27 71.87 -22.44
C THR A 450 -100.00 73.13 -21.62
N GLN A 451 -100.95 73.60 -20.81
CA GLN A 451 -100.76 74.76 -19.93
C GLN A 451 -100.49 74.38 -18.45
N ALA A 452 -100.48 73.10 -18.09
CA ALA A 452 -100.23 72.67 -16.69
C ALA A 452 -98.87 71.99 -16.44
N ALA A 453 -98.21 71.39 -17.45
CA ALA A 453 -96.98 70.61 -17.24
C ALA A 453 -95.66 71.40 -17.40
N LEU A 454 -95.75 72.71 -17.65
CA LEU A 454 -94.60 73.63 -17.69
C LEU A 454 -94.02 73.90 -16.28
N ALA A 455 -94.72 73.48 -15.21
CA ALA A 455 -94.25 73.58 -13.84
C ALA A 455 -93.31 72.42 -13.42
N ASP A 456 -93.37 71.25 -14.06
CA ASP A 456 -92.54 70.09 -13.69
C ASP A 456 -91.14 70.11 -14.32
N ALA A 457 -90.95 70.86 -15.42
CA ALA A 457 -89.64 71.04 -16.08
C ALA A 457 -88.64 71.87 -15.26
N GLN A 458 -89.07 72.53 -14.16
CA GLN A 458 -88.19 73.30 -13.29
C GLN A 458 -87.51 72.46 -12.20
N ARG A 459 -87.86 71.16 -12.05
CA ARG A 459 -87.28 70.29 -11.02
C ARG A 459 -86.22 69.30 -11.56
N ILE A 460 -86.24 68.97 -12.85
CA ILE A 460 -85.33 67.96 -13.45
C ILE A 460 -83.92 68.52 -13.74
N VAL A 461 -83.81 69.83 -14.01
CA VAL A 461 -82.52 70.49 -14.30
C VAL A 461 -81.59 70.57 -13.06
N ALA A 462 -82.13 70.42 -11.85
CA ALA A 462 -81.34 70.36 -10.63
C ALA A 462 -80.68 68.97 -10.41
N ASP A 463 -81.27 67.89 -10.93
CA ASP A 463 -80.77 66.52 -10.74
C ASP A 463 -79.65 66.14 -11.74
N GLU A 464 -79.62 66.73 -12.94
CA GLU A 464 -78.57 66.45 -13.96
C GLU A 464 -77.22 67.13 -13.67
N LEU A 465 -77.21 68.24 -12.92
CA LEU A 465 -75.98 68.91 -12.48
C LEU A 465 -75.25 68.11 -11.39
N GLU A 466 -76.00 67.35 -10.58
CA GLU A 466 -75.46 66.49 -9.52
C GLU A 466 -74.95 65.13 -10.06
N ALA A 467 -75.48 64.66 -11.19
CA ALA A 467 -75.03 63.44 -11.88
C ALA A 467 -73.74 63.66 -12.69
N THR A 468 -73.57 64.84 -13.30
CA THR A 468 -72.36 65.21 -14.05
C THR A 468 -71.16 65.48 -13.12
N GLN A 469 -71.40 66.04 -11.92
CA GLN A 469 -70.36 66.19 -10.89
C GLN A 469 -69.92 64.83 -10.29
N ARG A 470 -70.82 63.85 -10.17
CA ARG A 470 -70.46 62.47 -9.75
C ARG A 470 -69.66 61.69 -10.80
N ALA A 471 -69.92 61.92 -12.10
CA ALA A 471 -69.15 61.29 -13.18
C ALA A 471 -67.73 61.85 -13.32
N LEU A 472 -67.54 63.15 -13.05
CA LEU A 472 -66.21 63.78 -13.06
C LEU A 472 -65.33 63.29 -11.90
N GLY A 473 -65.89 63.15 -10.69
CA GLY A 473 -65.16 62.60 -9.53
C GLY A 473 -64.75 61.13 -9.68
N ALA A 474 -65.54 60.30 -10.38
CA ALA A 474 -65.17 58.92 -10.66
C ALA A 474 -64.05 58.80 -11.72
N ALA A 475 -63.98 59.73 -12.67
CA ALA A 475 -62.92 59.79 -13.67
C ALA A 475 -61.59 60.27 -13.06
N GLU A 476 -61.62 61.25 -12.17
CA GLU A 476 -60.43 61.74 -11.44
C GLU A 476 -59.85 60.68 -10.51
N GLU A 477 -60.69 59.87 -9.87
CA GLU A 477 -60.24 58.74 -9.02
C GLU A 477 -59.52 57.64 -9.84
N LEU A 478 -60.06 57.31 -11.03
CA LEU A 478 -59.48 56.29 -11.90
C LEU A 478 -58.11 56.72 -12.45
N VAL A 479 -57.94 58.01 -12.76
CA VAL A 479 -56.65 58.58 -13.20
C VAL A 479 -55.63 58.53 -12.06
N ARG A 480 -56.01 58.91 -10.85
CA ARG A 480 -55.15 58.85 -9.67
C ARG A 480 -54.72 57.41 -9.32
N GLN A 481 -55.62 56.45 -9.48
CA GLN A 481 -55.33 55.03 -9.28
C GLN A 481 -54.36 54.49 -10.34
N ARG A 482 -54.51 54.93 -11.61
CA ARG A 482 -53.59 54.57 -12.70
C ARG A 482 -52.21 55.20 -12.57
N GLU A 483 -52.10 56.41 -12.03
CA GLU A 483 -50.82 57.05 -11.72
C GLU A 483 -50.07 56.30 -10.60
N GLN A 484 -50.77 55.79 -9.58
CA GLN A 484 -50.18 54.94 -8.55
C GLN A 484 -49.71 53.59 -9.09
N ASP A 485 -50.46 52.95 -9.99
CA ASP A 485 -50.07 51.69 -10.62
C ASP A 485 -48.82 51.85 -11.51
N VAL A 486 -48.72 52.96 -12.24
CA VAL A 486 -47.53 53.28 -13.07
C VAL A 486 -46.31 53.55 -12.18
N ALA A 487 -46.47 54.23 -11.05
CA ALA A 487 -45.38 54.45 -10.09
C ALA A 487 -44.88 53.13 -9.46
N SER A 488 -45.81 52.22 -9.13
CA SER A 488 -45.53 50.87 -8.62
C SER A 488 -44.74 50.04 -9.64
N LEU A 489 -45.19 49.99 -10.90
CA LEU A 489 -44.51 49.25 -11.97
C LEU A 489 -43.14 49.84 -12.30
N THR A 490 -42.98 51.16 -12.22
CA THR A 490 -41.68 51.84 -12.43
C THR A 490 -40.68 51.49 -11.33
N ALA A 491 -41.12 51.38 -10.07
CA ALA A 491 -40.29 50.93 -8.96
C ALA A 491 -39.86 49.45 -9.14
N ASP A 492 -40.78 48.59 -9.58
CA ASP A 492 -40.51 47.17 -9.85
C ASP A 492 -39.49 46.95 -10.99
N VAL A 493 -39.57 47.74 -12.07
CA VAL A 493 -38.59 47.70 -13.18
C VAL A 493 -37.22 48.16 -12.70
N SER A 494 -37.14 49.25 -11.93
CA SER A 494 -35.87 49.71 -11.35
C SER A 494 -35.23 48.71 -10.37
N GLY A 495 -36.06 47.97 -9.62
CA GLY A 495 -35.62 46.89 -8.74
C GLY A 495 -35.08 45.69 -9.51
N ARG A 496 -35.68 45.36 -10.66
CA ARG A 496 -35.21 44.29 -11.57
C ARG A 496 -33.90 44.66 -12.26
N ASP A 497 -33.72 45.90 -12.71
CA ASP A 497 -32.44 46.37 -13.28
C ASP A 497 -31.30 46.33 -12.25
N ALA A 498 -31.57 46.74 -11.01
CA ALA A 498 -30.58 46.65 -9.93
C ALA A 498 -30.24 45.21 -9.52
N ALA A 499 -31.15 44.25 -9.76
CA ALA A 499 -30.88 42.82 -9.57
C ALA A 499 -30.09 42.23 -10.74
N LEU A 500 -30.36 42.65 -11.98
CA LEU A 500 -29.64 42.25 -13.18
C LEU A 500 -28.17 42.70 -13.12
N SER A 501 -27.89 43.98 -12.79
CA SER A 501 -26.52 44.46 -12.61
C SER A 501 -25.76 43.72 -11.49
N ARG A 502 -26.45 43.29 -10.43
CA ARG A 502 -25.83 42.47 -9.37
C ARG A 502 -25.51 41.05 -9.86
N ALA A 503 -26.37 40.46 -10.67
CA ALA A 503 -26.12 39.14 -11.27
C ALA A 503 -24.97 39.20 -12.28
N GLU A 504 -24.90 40.23 -13.12
CA GLU A 504 -23.80 40.45 -14.07
C GLU A 504 -22.45 40.63 -13.36
N ALA A 505 -22.41 41.41 -12.28
CA ALA A 505 -21.22 41.55 -11.45
C ALA A 505 -20.78 40.23 -10.78
N LEU A 506 -21.75 39.41 -10.35
CA LEU A 506 -21.47 38.10 -9.76
C LEU A 506 -20.92 37.12 -10.80
N ILE A 507 -21.47 37.12 -12.01
CA ILE A 507 -21.00 36.31 -13.13
C ILE A 507 -19.56 36.72 -13.51
N ALA A 508 -19.30 38.02 -13.64
CA ALA A 508 -17.95 38.52 -13.93
C ALA A 508 -16.93 38.09 -12.85
N ALA A 509 -17.30 38.17 -11.57
CA ALA A 509 -16.45 37.72 -10.48
C ALA A 509 -16.19 36.20 -10.52
N ARG A 510 -17.21 35.39 -10.80
CA ARG A 510 -17.08 33.93 -10.94
C ARG A 510 -16.28 33.52 -12.17
N THR A 511 -16.38 34.27 -13.26
CA THR A 511 -15.60 34.04 -14.48
C THR A 511 -14.11 34.28 -14.22
N ALA A 512 -13.77 35.37 -13.53
CA ALA A 512 -12.39 35.65 -13.12
C ALA A 512 -11.81 34.60 -12.15
N GLU A 513 -12.63 34.08 -11.24
CA GLU A 513 -12.25 33.02 -10.31
C GLU A 513 -12.00 31.68 -11.04
N ALA A 514 -12.82 31.35 -12.04
CA ALA A 514 -12.64 30.18 -12.89
C ALA A 514 -11.37 30.27 -13.76
N GLU A 515 -11.07 31.46 -14.32
CA GLU A 515 -9.82 31.70 -15.05
C GLU A 515 -8.58 31.56 -14.15
N ALA A 516 -8.64 32.06 -12.91
CA ALA A 516 -7.56 31.92 -11.94
C ALA A 516 -7.31 30.44 -11.56
N LEU A 517 -8.38 29.67 -11.32
CA LEU A 517 -8.31 28.23 -11.06
C LEU A 517 -7.79 27.46 -12.28
N GLY A 518 -8.18 27.84 -13.50
CA GLY A 518 -7.65 27.28 -14.74
C GLY A 518 -6.14 27.50 -14.90
N ALA A 519 -5.65 28.69 -14.55
CA ALA A 519 -4.22 28.99 -14.57
C ALA A 519 -3.43 28.25 -13.47
N GLU A 520 -4.03 27.97 -12.32
CA GLU A 520 -3.44 27.15 -11.26
C GLU A 520 -3.41 25.65 -11.63
N LEU A 521 -4.48 25.15 -12.26
CA LEU A 521 -4.52 23.79 -12.80
C LEU A 521 -3.47 23.59 -13.89
N ALA A 522 -3.28 24.55 -14.80
CA ALA A 522 -2.24 24.48 -15.82
C ALA A 522 -0.82 24.43 -15.21
N ARG A 523 -0.57 25.22 -14.16
CA ARG A 523 0.72 25.21 -13.43
C ARG A 523 0.98 23.88 -12.71
N THR A 524 -0.04 23.30 -12.08
CA THR A 524 0.09 22.00 -11.39
C THR A 524 0.25 20.85 -12.38
N GLN A 525 -0.43 20.88 -13.53
CA GLN A 525 -0.24 19.92 -14.61
C GLN A 525 1.18 19.98 -15.21
N ALA A 526 1.72 21.19 -15.41
CA ALA A 526 3.10 21.37 -15.84
C ALA A 526 4.11 20.82 -14.80
N ALA A 527 3.90 21.10 -13.52
CA ALA A 527 4.74 20.57 -12.44
C ALA A 527 4.67 19.04 -12.34
N LEU A 528 3.50 18.44 -12.56
CA LEU A 528 3.32 16.98 -12.59
C LEU A 528 4.07 16.36 -13.78
N ALA A 529 3.99 16.98 -14.96
CA ALA A 529 4.73 16.52 -16.14
C ALA A 529 6.26 16.56 -15.92
N ASP A 530 6.76 17.62 -15.28
CA ASP A 530 8.18 17.72 -14.90
C ASP A 530 8.57 16.67 -13.85
N ALA A 531 7.74 16.43 -12.84
CA ALA A 531 7.98 15.38 -11.85
C ALA A 531 8.01 13.99 -12.49
N GLN A 532 7.09 13.69 -13.42
CA GLN A 532 7.05 12.43 -14.16
C GLN A 532 8.32 12.24 -15.02
N ARG A 533 8.81 13.31 -15.65
CA ARG A 533 10.08 13.29 -16.41
C ARG A 533 11.27 12.97 -15.50
N ILE A 534 11.38 13.63 -14.35
CA ILE A 534 12.46 13.38 -13.38
C ILE A 534 12.40 11.93 -12.86
N VAL A 535 11.20 11.42 -12.57
CA VAL A 535 11.03 10.03 -12.14
C VAL A 535 11.46 9.05 -13.23
N ALA A 536 11.12 9.31 -14.49
CA ALA A 536 11.54 8.48 -15.62
C ALA A 536 13.06 8.49 -15.83
N GLU A 537 13.71 9.65 -15.71
CA GLU A 537 15.18 9.78 -15.76
C GLU A 537 15.84 8.98 -14.63
N ARG A 538 15.36 9.11 -13.39
CA ARG A 538 15.90 8.37 -12.24
C ARG A 538 15.67 6.87 -12.34
N LEU A 539 14.52 6.43 -12.87
CA LEU A 539 14.28 5.02 -13.16
C LEU A 539 15.27 4.47 -14.19
N SER A 540 15.57 5.24 -15.24
CA SER A 540 16.59 4.87 -16.23
C SER A 540 17.99 4.75 -15.62
N GLU A 541 18.36 5.68 -14.74
CA GLU A 541 19.62 5.61 -13.99
C GLU A 541 19.69 4.38 -13.08
N CYS A 542 18.61 4.08 -12.33
CA CYS A 542 18.53 2.89 -11.49
C CYS A 542 18.66 1.60 -12.31
N VAL A 543 18.04 1.53 -13.48
CA VAL A 543 18.19 0.39 -14.40
C VAL A 543 19.62 0.29 -14.94
N ALA A 544 20.29 1.41 -15.22
CA ALA A 544 21.70 1.42 -15.61
C ALA A 544 22.61 0.92 -14.48
N TYR A 545 22.42 1.39 -13.25
CA TYR A 545 23.16 0.92 -12.07
C TYR A 545 22.90 -0.55 -11.77
N ALA A 546 21.67 -1.04 -11.92
CA ALA A 546 21.36 -2.46 -11.73
C ALA A 546 22.11 -3.35 -12.73
N ARG A 547 22.19 -2.93 -14.01
CA ARG A 547 22.97 -3.64 -15.04
C ARG A 547 24.48 -3.59 -14.76
N GLU A 548 24.97 -2.49 -14.24
CA GLU A 548 26.39 -2.34 -13.87
C GLU A 548 26.74 -3.20 -12.65
N LEU A 549 25.86 -3.24 -11.65
CA LEU A 549 25.97 -4.13 -10.49
C LEU A 549 26.00 -5.60 -10.93
N GLU A 550 25.09 -6.01 -11.81
CA GLU A 550 25.04 -7.38 -12.36
C GLU A 550 26.34 -7.73 -13.11
N ARG A 551 26.89 -6.81 -13.91
CA ARG A 551 28.21 -6.99 -14.55
C ARG A 551 29.35 -7.14 -13.53
N THR A 552 29.37 -6.31 -12.48
CA THR A 552 30.40 -6.40 -11.43
C THR A 552 30.27 -7.69 -10.63
N GLN A 553 29.05 -8.18 -10.40
CA GLN A 553 28.80 -9.43 -9.69
C GLN A 553 29.27 -10.63 -10.52
N VAL A 554 29.02 -10.65 -11.83
CA VAL A 554 29.57 -11.66 -12.75
C VAL A 554 31.10 -11.61 -12.78
N ALA A 555 31.69 -10.41 -12.81
CA ALA A 555 33.14 -10.24 -12.78
C ALA A 555 33.77 -10.70 -11.44
N LEU A 556 33.09 -10.44 -10.31
CA LEU A 556 33.51 -10.89 -8.99
C LEU A 556 33.52 -12.41 -8.88
N VAL A 557 32.44 -13.07 -9.33
CA VAL A 557 32.36 -14.54 -9.37
C VAL A 557 33.45 -15.14 -10.25
N ALA A 558 33.76 -14.51 -11.39
CA ALA A 558 34.86 -14.93 -12.25
C ALA A 558 36.24 -14.76 -11.58
N ALA A 559 36.46 -13.65 -10.86
CA ALA A 559 37.68 -13.39 -10.11
C ALA A 559 37.85 -14.36 -8.93
N GLU A 560 36.78 -14.64 -8.18
CA GLU A 560 36.78 -15.64 -7.09
C GLU A 560 37.15 -17.03 -7.60
N LYS A 561 36.59 -17.43 -8.75
CA LYS A 561 36.93 -18.71 -9.39
C LYS A 561 38.41 -18.77 -9.79
N LEU A 562 38.97 -17.67 -10.29
CA LEU A 562 40.38 -17.58 -10.64
C LEU A 562 41.28 -17.65 -9.39
N VAL A 563 40.89 -16.96 -8.31
CA VAL A 563 41.62 -17.01 -7.03
C VAL A 563 41.62 -18.42 -6.46
N LEU A 564 40.49 -19.14 -6.51
CA LEU A 564 40.42 -20.55 -6.09
C LEU A 564 41.32 -21.46 -6.94
N GLN A 565 41.35 -21.27 -8.26
CA GLN A 565 42.24 -22.01 -9.14
C GLN A 565 43.71 -21.75 -8.82
N ARG A 566 44.09 -20.49 -8.56
CA ARG A 566 45.47 -20.15 -8.19
C ARG A 566 45.84 -20.67 -6.81
N ALA A 567 44.91 -20.66 -5.86
CA ALA A 567 45.14 -21.23 -4.53
C ALA A 567 45.42 -22.74 -4.60
N SER A 568 44.65 -23.50 -5.38
CA SER A 568 44.88 -24.94 -5.55
C SER A 568 46.19 -25.27 -6.27
N GLU A 569 46.60 -24.44 -7.24
CA GLU A 569 47.91 -24.54 -7.88
C GLU A 569 49.05 -24.31 -6.87
N VAL A 570 48.93 -23.31 -6.00
CA VAL A 570 49.93 -23.02 -4.95
C VAL A 570 50.00 -24.15 -3.94
N GLU A 571 48.86 -24.70 -3.52
CA GLU A 571 48.80 -25.83 -2.58
C GLU A 571 49.44 -27.10 -3.19
N SER A 572 49.16 -27.40 -4.47
CA SER A 572 49.83 -28.49 -5.20
C SER A 572 51.35 -28.28 -5.31
N MET A 573 51.80 -27.04 -5.44
CA MET A 573 53.22 -26.70 -5.50
C MET A 573 53.90 -26.80 -4.13
N ALA A 574 53.22 -26.40 -3.06
CA ALA A 574 53.68 -26.54 -1.69
C ALA A 574 53.86 -28.02 -1.30
N LEU A 575 52.88 -28.88 -1.62
CA LEU A 575 52.97 -30.32 -1.40
C LEU A 575 54.17 -30.96 -2.11
N ARG A 576 54.46 -30.54 -3.36
CA ARG A 576 55.64 -31.03 -4.09
C ARG A 576 56.95 -30.62 -3.43
N LEU A 577 57.05 -29.37 -2.96
CA LEU A 577 58.23 -28.88 -2.25
C LEU A 577 58.44 -29.60 -0.92
N GLU A 578 57.37 -29.96 -0.23
CA GLU A 578 57.43 -30.70 1.03
C GLU A 578 57.90 -32.15 0.81
N CYS A 579 57.37 -32.83 -0.23
CA CYS A 579 57.86 -34.14 -0.67
C CYS A 579 59.36 -34.11 -1.05
N ASP A 580 59.78 -33.10 -1.82
CA ASP A 580 61.19 -32.92 -2.19
C ASP A 580 62.07 -32.66 -0.95
N GLY A 581 61.55 -31.90 0.03
CA GLY A 581 62.21 -31.65 1.31
C GLY A 581 62.42 -32.92 2.14
N LEU A 582 61.40 -33.80 2.19
CA LEU A 582 61.51 -35.10 2.86
C LEU A 582 62.50 -36.02 2.14
N ALA A 583 62.46 -36.08 0.81
CA ALA A 583 63.40 -36.87 0.01
C ALA A 583 64.85 -36.40 0.22
N ARG A 584 65.10 -35.09 0.30
CA ARG A 584 66.43 -34.55 0.62
C ARG A 584 66.91 -34.93 2.02
N ARG A 585 66.04 -34.87 3.03
CA ARG A 585 66.41 -35.29 4.41
C ARG A 585 66.76 -36.78 4.48
N GLU A 586 66.03 -37.63 3.75
CA GLU A 586 66.34 -39.05 3.70
C GLU A 586 67.68 -39.32 2.99
N LEU A 587 67.95 -38.62 1.89
CA LEU A 587 69.25 -38.70 1.22
C LEU A 587 70.41 -38.21 2.11
N GLN A 588 70.19 -37.12 2.86
CA GLN A 588 71.17 -36.59 3.82
C GLN A 588 71.50 -37.61 4.91
N ALA A 589 70.48 -38.23 5.52
CA ALA A 589 70.67 -39.24 6.55
C ALA A 589 71.42 -40.48 6.02
N ARG A 590 71.15 -40.89 4.77
CA ARG A 590 71.89 -41.97 4.11
C ARG A 590 73.35 -41.59 3.85
N LEU A 591 73.63 -40.35 3.47
CA LEU A 591 74.99 -39.85 3.27
C LEU A 591 75.78 -39.90 4.58
N GLU A 592 75.21 -39.36 5.67
CA GLU A 592 75.83 -39.38 7.01
C GLU A 592 76.13 -40.81 7.49
N ALA A 593 75.21 -41.76 7.23
CA ALA A 593 75.43 -43.17 7.55
C ALA A 593 76.57 -43.80 6.73
N ILE A 594 76.73 -43.40 5.45
CA ILE A 594 77.83 -43.86 4.60
C ILE A 594 79.15 -43.26 5.07
N GLU A 595 79.18 -41.96 5.41
CA GLU A 595 80.37 -41.27 5.93
C GLU A 595 80.83 -41.89 7.25
N GLY A 596 79.90 -42.20 8.16
CA GLY A 596 80.22 -42.91 9.41
C GLY A 596 80.85 -44.29 9.16
N ARG A 597 80.27 -45.08 8.25
CA ARG A 597 80.85 -46.37 7.85
C ARG A 597 82.23 -46.22 7.21
N LEU A 598 82.44 -45.18 6.40
CA LEU A 598 83.73 -44.90 5.78
C LEU A 598 84.78 -44.61 6.86
N ALA A 599 84.46 -43.74 7.82
CA ALA A 599 85.33 -43.43 8.96
C ALA A 599 85.69 -44.67 9.78
N ASP A 600 84.73 -45.56 10.06
CA ASP A 600 84.97 -46.83 10.74
C ASP A 600 85.92 -47.73 9.93
N THR A 601 85.74 -47.81 8.61
CA THR A 601 86.64 -48.59 7.75
C THR A 601 88.05 -47.99 7.66
N GLU A 602 88.18 -46.66 7.67
CA GLU A 602 89.48 -45.98 7.70
C GLU A 602 90.20 -46.22 9.02
N ALA A 603 89.50 -46.13 10.16
CA ALA A 603 90.05 -46.47 11.46
C ALA A 603 90.53 -47.92 11.54
N ALA A 604 89.74 -48.88 11.01
CA ALA A 604 90.13 -50.29 10.94
C ALA A 604 91.37 -50.50 10.05
N ARG A 605 91.45 -49.82 8.90
CA ARG A 605 92.62 -49.84 8.02
C ARG A 605 93.86 -49.33 8.74
N ASP A 606 93.75 -48.19 9.43
CA ASP A 606 94.87 -47.56 10.12
C ASP A 606 95.39 -48.45 11.26
N GLN A 607 94.48 -49.14 11.98
CA GLN A 607 94.85 -50.12 12.99
C GLN A 607 95.58 -51.34 12.40
N LEU A 608 95.11 -51.88 11.27
CA LEU A 608 95.79 -52.96 10.55
C LEU A 608 97.18 -52.53 10.04
N MET A 609 97.34 -51.28 9.61
CA MET A 609 98.63 -50.72 9.20
C MET A 609 99.61 -50.65 10.39
N LEU A 610 99.12 -50.25 11.56
CA LEU A 610 99.89 -50.23 12.81
C LEU A 610 100.36 -51.64 13.23
N GLU A 611 99.46 -52.62 13.17
CA GLU A 611 99.78 -54.02 13.45
C GLU A 611 100.81 -54.59 12.45
N ARG A 612 100.66 -54.26 11.16
CA ARG A 612 101.62 -54.63 10.12
C ARG A 612 103.00 -54.04 10.39
N ASP A 613 103.09 -52.77 10.75
CA ASP A 613 104.36 -52.08 11.00
C ASP A 613 105.03 -52.60 12.28
N ALA A 614 104.24 -52.93 13.32
CA ALA A 614 104.72 -53.63 14.51
C ALA A 614 105.27 -55.03 14.16
N ALA A 615 104.56 -55.80 13.34
CA ALA A 615 104.99 -57.12 12.88
C ALA A 615 106.28 -57.03 12.03
N ARG A 616 106.39 -56.02 11.16
CA ARG A 616 107.60 -55.77 10.36
C ARG A 616 108.80 -55.44 11.26
N THR A 617 108.61 -54.59 12.26
CA THR A 617 109.65 -54.23 13.23
C THR A 617 110.10 -55.45 14.03
N ALA A 618 109.17 -56.31 14.46
CA ALA A 618 109.48 -57.56 15.13
C ALA A 618 110.29 -58.51 14.22
N LEU A 619 109.90 -58.63 12.95
CA LEU A 619 110.62 -59.44 11.95
C LEU A 619 112.05 -58.93 11.71
N GLU A 620 112.25 -57.60 11.65
CA GLU A 620 113.58 -57.00 11.55
C GLU A 620 114.42 -57.27 12.78
N ARG A 621 113.84 -57.21 13.99
CA ARG A 621 114.51 -57.59 15.24
C ARG A 621 114.99 -59.05 15.20
N ILE A 622 114.14 -59.96 14.72
CA ILE A 622 114.48 -61.38 14.55
C ILE A 622 115.59 -61.56 13.49
N ARG A 623 115.51 -60.86 12.35
CA ARG A 623 116.54 -60.90 11.31
C ARG A 623 117.88 -60.37 11.81
N ARG A 624 117.91 -59.24 12.51
CA ARG A 624 119.14 -58.69 13.13
C ARG A 624 119.71 -59.65 14.17
N ALA A 625 118.87 -60.25 15.03
CA ALA A 625 119.32 -61.25 15.99
C ALA A 625 119.91 -62.49 15.31
N ARG A 626 119.33 -62.96 14.19
CA ARG A 626 119.87 -64.07 13.40
C ARG A 626 121.18 -63.71 12.69
N LEU A 627 121.26 -62.52 12.09
CA LEU A 627 122.48 -62.00 11.45
C LEU A 627 123.60 -61.79 12.47
N TRP A 628 123.29 -61.27 13.65
CA TRP A 628 124.26 -61.11 14.75
C TRP A 628 124.75 -62.48 15.25
N ARG A 629 123.86 -63.47 15.39
CA ARG A 629 124.26 -64.87 15.70
C ARG A 629 125.08 -65.53 14.59
N ALA A 630 124.94 -65.12 13.34
CA ALA A 630 125.73 -65.61 12.22
C ALA A 630 127.10 -64.91 12.15
N TYR A 631 127.14 -63.59 12.34
CA TYR A 631 128.36 -62.79 12.46
C TYR A 631 129.21 -63.23 13.66
N ALA A 632 128.61 -63.42 14.84
CA ALA A 632 129.31 -63.92 16.03
C ALA A 632 129.94 -65.30 15.82
N ARG A 633 129.35 -66.15 14.96
CA ARG A 633 129.91 -67.45 14.55
C ARG A 633 131.08 -67.30 13.57
N LEU A 634 131.01 -66.36 12.64
CA LEU A 634 132.07 -66.11 11.64
C LEU A 634 133.26 -65.32 12.21
N ALA A 635 133.04 -64.43 13.17
CA ALA A 635 134.05 -63.55 13.76
C ALA A 635 134.83 -64.18 14.93
N GLY A 636 134.55 -65.44 15.30
CA GLY A 636 135.25 -66.13 16.40
C GLY A 636 135.05 -65.49 17.78
N LEU A 637 134.00 -64.68 17.95
CA LEU A 637 133.71 -64.00 19.22
C LEU A 637 133.25 -65.04 20.26
N PRO A 638 133.86 -65.06 21.46
CA PRO A 638 133.49 -66.01 22.51
C PRO A 638 132.02 -65.81 22.91
N ARG A 639 131.31 -66.92 23.15
CA ARG A 639 129.95 -66.91 23.70
C ARG A 639 129.98 -66.30 25.11
N GLY A 640 129.80 -64.99 25.20
CA GLY A 640 129.47 -64.33 26.46
C GLY A 640 128.12 -64.84 26.96
N GLN A 641 128.11 -65.36 28.17
CA GLN A 641 126.91 -65.79 28.88
C GLN A 641 125.93 -64.61 28.99
N GLY A 642 124.67 -64.87 28.65
CA GLY A 642 123.62 -63.88 28.64
C GLY A 642 123.27 -63.38 30.03
N HIS A 643 123.12 -62.07 30.13
CA HIS A 643 122.03 -61.48 30.90
C HIS A 643 120.82 -61.38 29.97
N GLU A 644 119.71 -62.00 30.36
CA GLU A 644 118.37 -61.43 30.17
C GLU A 644 117.70 -61.40 31.54
#